data_AF-A0A9P1TAS3-F1
#
_entry.id   AF-A0A9P1TAS3-F1
#
_cell.length_a   1.000
_cell.length_b   1.000
_cell.length_c   1.000
_cell.angle_alpha   90.00
_cell.angle_beta   90.00
_cell.angle_gamma   90.00
#
_symmetry.space_group_name_H-M   'P 1'
#
loop_
_entity.id
_entity.type
_entity.pdbx_description
1 polymer ?
#
loop_
_entity_poly.entity_id
_entity_poly.type
_entity_poly.pdbx_seq_one_letter_code
_entity_poly.pdbx_strand_id
1 'polypeptide(L)'
;MSSVKTLNIDIETYSDVELAKAGVYKYASSPAFEILLFAYSVDGGEKKCVDLSLFDIPEEVLRALTDKNVIKKAWNAQFERICLSKHLGVQLDPSQWRCTMVLAMTLGLPASLGQCAKFLGINQQKDSAGTMLINYFSKPCKPTKTNGNRTRNLPEHAPEKWAKYIDYCIQDVEVESTIDNSLSRFEMKEWDLYSLDQRINDRGVFMDGELIEVATSLMDKATEDTKKELKRLTGVANPNSRAQILDWMALNGVITSKLDKDAVSELMKDTETPENVKRMLFIRSRLSNSSTKKYYTMQKAVCPDGRIKGVSQFYGASRTGRWAGRLIQTQNLPQNHLADLDIARSLVKAKDVEAIEMIYDSLEDTLKQLIRTAIIAEPGNTLLVSDFSAIEARVLSWLADEKWRLDVFETHGKIYEASASKMFNVPLENVTKGSDLRASGKVTELAAGYQGSVGAMKQMDKAGKVRPDLSPEAIKKFQENYINDITEEAAIEAMIDANYKRFVDAWREANPGIVAFWYGIERAAIEAVEKKTSVNFKHGIQFSYQPGFLFVRLPSGRSLAYARPSIEEGGRFNKKSLVYYGKDENKAAFVKTATYGGKLVENITQAIARDLLAEKMKRLDDEGHKIVFHVHDEVVTETEKATADIEVINKIMAEPISWAPGLPLDADGYQTDYYKKD
;
A
#
# COMPACT_ATOMS: atom_id res chain seq x y z
N MET A 1 15.81 -26.85 -35.53
CA MET A 1 14.94 -26.72 -34.34
C MET A 1 14.33 -25.33 -34.39
N SER A 2 13.03 -25.18 -34.13
CA SER A 2 12.42 -23.84 -34.01
C SER A 2 13.13 -23.08 -32.89
N SER A 3 13.42 -21.80 -33.09
CA SER A 3 13.93 -20.95 -32.01
C SER A 3 12.90 -20.90 -30.88
N VAL A 4 13.33 -21.17 -29.64
CA VAL A 4 12.51 -21.01 -28.43
C VAL A 4 11.89 -19.62 -28.41
N LYS A 5 10.60 -19.51 -28.07
CA LYS A 5 9.89 -18.23 -27.98
C LYS A 5 9.48 -17.89 -26.56
N THR A 6 9.02 -18.89 -25.81
CA THR A 6 8.54 -18.71 -24.45
C THR A 6 9.09 -19.77 -23.51
N LEU A 7 9.36 -19.36 -22.27
CA LEU A 7 9.81 -20.23 -21.20
C LEU A 7 8.98 -19.94 -19.95
N ASN A 8 8.09 -20.87 -19.58
CA ASN A 8 7.40 -20.84 -18.28
C ASN A 8 8.32 -21.44 -17.23
N ILE A 9 8.44 -20.81 -16.07
CA ILE A 9 9.43 -21.14 -15.05
C ILE A 9 8.79 -21.10 -13.67
N ASP A 10 9.12 -22.10 -12.86
CA ASP A 10 8.97 -22.06 -11.41
C ASP A 10 10.27 -22.54 -10.77
N ILE A 11 10.64 -21.95 -9.63
CA ILE A 11 11.85 -22.34 -8.91
C ILE A 11 11.56 -22.53 -7.44
N GLU A 12 12.25 -23.50 -6.86
CA GLU A 12 12.31 -23.68 -5.43
C GLU A 12 13.70 -23.33 -4.94
N THR A 13 13.80 -22.63 -3.81
CA THR A 13 15.06 -22.06 -3.35
C THR A 13 15.30 -22.30 -1.88
N TYR A 14 16.55 -22.17 -1.43
CA TYR A 14 16.92 -22.10 -0.02
C TYR A 14 17.61 -20.77 0.27
N SER A 15 17.39 -20.23 1.47
CA SER A 15 18.21 -19.16 2.06
C SER A 15 18.09 -19.22 3.57
N ASP A 16 19.12 -18.76 4.28
CA ASP A 16 19.09 -18.51 5.72
C ASP A 16 18.37 -17.20 6.09
N VAL A 17 18.06 -16.37 5.10
CA VAL A 17 17.27 -15.14 5.25
C VAL A 17 15.77 -15.44 5.14
N GLU A 18 14.96 -14.85 6.02
CA GLU A 18 13.51 -14.97 5.93
C GLU A 18 12.91 -14.05 4.84
N LEU A 19 12.51 -14.64 3.70
CA LEU A 19 11.92 -13.94 2.54
C LEU A 19 10.81 -12.95 2.92
N ALA A 20 9.85 -13.38 3.74
CA ALA A 20 8.69 -12.56 4.12
C ALA A 20 9.06 -11.30 4.94
N LYS A 21 10.23 -11.27 5.56
CA LYS A 21 10.71 -10.14 6.39
C LYS A 21 11.70 -9.25 5.65
N ALA A 22 12.52 -9.84 4.77
CA ALA A 22 13.65 -9.16 4.14
C ALA A 22 13.41 -8.80 2.66
N GLY A 23 12.46 -9.46 2.00
CA GLY A 23 12.22 -9.32 0.56
C GLY A 23 13.19 -10.15 -0.29
N VAL A 24 12.85 -10.32 -1.58
CA VAL A 24 13.59 -11.24 -2.46
C VAL A 24 15.03 -10.82 -2.71
N TYR A 25 15.31 -9.52 -2.82
CA TYR A 25 16.66 -9.02 -3.08
C TYR A 25 17.62 -9.39 -1.95
N LYS A 26 17.23 -9.12 -0.70
CA LYS A 26 18.03 -9.50 0.46
C LYS A 26 18.10 -11.03 0.62
N TYR A 27 17.00 -11.72 0.40
CA TYR A 27 16.91 -13.18 0.42
C TYR A 27 17.91 -13.85 -0.53
N ALA A 28 17.95 -13.42 -1.80
CA ALA A 28 18.86 -13.93 -2.82
C ALA A 28 20.30 -13.43 -2.62
N SER A 29 20.51 -12.29 -1.96
CA SER A 29 21.86 -11.78 -1.68
C SER A 29 22.65 -12.62 -0.65
N SER A 30 21.97 -13.50 0.10
CA SER A 30 22.65 -14.35 1.08
C SER A 30 23.74 -15.19 0.42
N PRO A 31 24.92 -15.34 1.04
CA PRO A 31 25.92 -16.32 0.63
C PRO A 31 25.43 -17.76 0.68
N ALA A 32 24.42 -18.07 1.52
CA ALA A 32 23.82 -19.39 1.63
C ALA A 32 22.62 -19.59 0.70
N PHE A 33 22.31 -18.62 -0.17
CA PHE A 33 21.21 -18.74 -1.13
C PHE A 33 21.52 -19.77 -2.22
N GLU A 34 20.57 -20.65 -2.49
CA GLU A 34 20.66 -21.68 -3.53
C GLU A 34 19.32 -21.83 -4.24
N ILE A 35 19.34 -22.06 -5.56
CA ILE A 35 18.18 -22.61 -6.28
C ILE A 35 18.28 -24.12 -6.15
N LEU A 36 17.22 -24.73 -5.64
CA LEU A 36 17.10 -26.15 -5.34
C LEU A 36 16.52 -26.93 -6.51
N LEU A 37 15.38 -26.46 -7.02
CA LEU A 37 14.65 -27.07 -8.12
C LEU A 37 14.36 -26.01 -9.18
N PHE A 38 14.44 -26.39 -10.44
CA PHE A 38 14.12 -25.54 -11.58
C PHE A 38 13.11 -26.26 -12.48
N ALA A 39 11.83 -25.92 -12.35
CA ALA A 39 10.79 -26.41 -13.23
C ALA A 39 10.57 -25.45 -14.40
N TYR A 40 10.35 -26.02 -15.59
CA TYR A 40 10.15 -25.23 -16.79
C TYR A 40 9.30 -25.92 -17.86
N SER A 41 8.77 -25.12 -18.77
CA SER A 41 8.16 -25.57 -20.02
C SER A 41 8.60 -24.67 -21.16
N VAL A 42 9.12 -25.28 -22.23
CA VAL A 42 9.52 -24.60 -23.47
C VAL A 42 8.34 -24.57 -24.43
N ASP A 43 7.97 -23.38 -24.90
CA ASP A 43 6.90 -23.18 -25.90
C ASP A 43 5.58 -23.91 -25.58
N GLY A 44 5.23 -23.99 -24.29
CA GLY A 44 4.03 -24.66 -23.79
C GLY A 44 4.07 -26.20 -23.85
N GLY A 45 5.24 -26.78 -24.15
CA GLY A 45 5.45 -28.22 -24.24
C GLY A 45 5.45 -28.95 -22.89
N GLU A 46 6.19 -30.06 -22.83
CA GLU A 46 6.33 -30.88 -21.63
C GLU A 46 6.91 -30.07 -20.45
N LYS A 47 6.36 -30.30 -19.24
CA LYS A 47 6.83 -29.65 -18.01
C LYS A 47 7.87 -30.56 -17.39
N LYS A 48 9.07 -30.02 -17.20
CA LYS A 48 10.22 -30.74 -16.66
C LYS A 48 10.70 -30.04 -15.41
N CYS A 49 11.31 -30.76 -14.48
CA CYS A 49 11.98 -30.17 -13.34
C CYS A 49 13.40 -30.74 -13.23
N VAL A 50 14.35 -29.85 -13.04
CA VAL A 50 15.76 -30.17 -12.83
C VAL A 50 16.04 -30.07 -11.33
N ASP A 51 16.54 -31.17 -10.77
CA ASP A 51 17.09 -31.19 -9.43
C ASP A 51 18.52 -30.61 -9.49
N LEU A 52 18.67 -29.35 -9.06
CA LEU A 52 19.95 -28.64 -9.12
C LEU A 52 20.95 -29.12 -8.05
N SER A 53 20.53 -30.01 -7.14
CA SER A 53 21.48 -30.70 -6.26
C SER A 53 22.25 -31.81 -6.99
N LEU A 54 21.78 -32.23 -8.18
CA LEU A 54 22.34 -33.33 -8.95
C LEU A 54 22.74 -32.96 -10.38
N PHE A 55 22.06 -32.00 -10.99
CA PHE A 55 22.21 -31.68 -12.41
C PHE A 55 22.24 -30.18 -12.67
N ASP A 56 22.93 -29.76 -13.73
CA ASP A 56 22.89 -28.38 -14.20
C ASP A 56 21.65 -28.10 -15.07
N ILE A 57 21.26 -26.82 -15.17
CA ILE A 57 20.22 -26.38 -16.11
C ILE A 57 20.68 -26.73 -17.54
N PRO A 58 19.83 -27.39 -18.36
CA PRO A 58 20.18 -27.73 -19.73
C PRO A 58 20.63 -26.53 -20.57
N GLU A 59 21.66 -26.70 -21.40
CA GLU A 59 22.29 -25.59 -22.13
C GLU A 59 21.30 -24.81 -23.02
N GLU A 60 20.36 -25.49 -23.66
CA GLU A 60 19.31 -24.85 -24.47
C GLU A 60 18.42 -23.91 -23.62
N VAL A 61 18.09 -24.33 -22.41
CA VAL A 61 17.28 -23.55 -21.47
C VAL A 61 18.07 -22.38 -20.90
N LEU A 62 19.35 -22.58 -20.61
CA LEU A 62 20.26 -21.52 -20.16
C LEU A 62 20.42 -20.42 -21.22
N ARG A 63 20.55 -20.81 -22.49
CA ARG A 63 20.55 -19.85 -23.62
C ARG A 63 19.21 -19.12 -23.71
N ALA A 64 18.09 -19.82 -23.57
CA ALA A 64 16.76 -19.20 -23.59
C ALA A 64 16.53 -18.21 -22.43
N LEU A 65 17.08 -18.48 -21.23
CA LEU A 65 17.00 -17.57 -20.08
C LEU A 65 17.66 -16.21 -20.35
N THR A 66 18.74 -16.20 -21.13
CA THR A 66 19.52 -14.98 -21.41
C THR A 66 19.24 -14.36 -22.79
N ASP A 67 18.53 -15.06 -23.66
CA ASP A 67 18.13 -14.54 -24.97
C ASP A 67 17.05 -13.45 -24.85
N LYS A 68 17.33 -12.29 -25.44
CA LYS A 68 16.45 -11.13 -25.48
C LYS A 68 15.16 -11.33 -26.27
N ASN A 69 15.12 -12.32 -27.15
CA ASN A 69 13.96 -12.64 -27.98
C ASN A 69 13.04 -13.69 -27.32
N VAL A 70 13.46 -14.26 -26.20
CA VAL A 70 12.67 -15.24 -25.44
C VAL A 70 11.93 -14.54 -24.31
N ILE A 71 10.61 -14.72 -24.28
CA ILE A 71 9.76 -14.24 -23.19
C ILE A 71 9.72 -15.28 -22.08
N LYS A 72 10.17 -14.87 -20.89
CA LYS A 72 10.11 -15.65 -19.66
C LYS A 72 8.79 -15.36 -18.95
N LYS A 73 8.11 -16.40 -18.47
CA LYS A 73 6.84 -16.30 -17.76
C LYS A 73 6.96 -17.01 -16.41
N ALA A 74 6.42 -16.38 -15.38
CA ALA A 74 6.31 -16.98 -14.06
C ALA A 74 5.14 -16.36 -13.29
N TRP A 75 4.57 -17.09 -12.33
CA TRP A 75 3.46 -16.58 -11.53
C TRP A 75 3.85 -15.29 -10.83
N ASN A 76 5.00 -15.24 -10.15
CA ASN A 76 5.51 -14.06 -9.47
C ASN A 76 6.88 -13.63 -10.03
N ALA A 77 6.96 -13.36 -11.33
CA ALA A 77 8.20 -13.17 -12.10
C ALA A 77 9.33 -12.33 -11.48
N GLN A 78 9.05 -11.41 -10.55
CA GLN A 78 10.11 -10.73 -9.79
C GLN A 78 10.94 -11.74 -8.99
N PHE A 79 10.30 -12.71 -8.35
CA PHE A 79 10.98 -13.71 -7.54
C PHE A 79 11.94 -14.54 -8.38
N GLU A 80 11.44 -15.15 -9.46
CA GLU A 80 12.23 -16.00 -10.34
C GLU A 80 13.36 -15.20 -10.99
N ARG A 81 13.06 -13.99 -11.50
CA ARG A 81 14.07 -13.14 -12.16
C ARG A 81 15.21 -12.76 -11.23
N ILE A 82 14.93 -12.37 -9.98
CA ILE A 82 15.98 -11.94 -9.04
C ILE A 82 16.83 -13.13 -8.57
N CYS A 83 16.18 -14.25 -8.23
CA CYS A 83 16.86 -15.48 -7.85
C CYS A 83 17.75 -16.02 -8.98
N LEU A 84 17.24 -16.06 -10.21
CA LEU A 84 18.01 -16.49 -11.38
C LEU A 84 19.12 -15.49 -11.73
N SER A 85 18.89 -14.19 -11.59
CA SER A 85 19.95 -13.19 -11.79
C SER A 85 21.13 -13.43 -10.84
N LYS A 86 20.84 -13.73 -9.57
CA LYS A 86 21.85 -14.11 -8.58
C LYS A 86 22.57 -15.40 -8.95
N HIS A 87 21.82 -16.44 -9.35
CA HIS A 87 22.39 -17.74 -9.70
C HIS A 87 23.30 -17.67 -10.92
N LEU A 88 22.91 -16.89 -11.94
CA LEU A 88 23.65 -16.73 -13.19
C LEU A 88 24.76 -15.67 -13.12
N GLY A 89 24.79 -14.86 -12.07
CA GLY A 89 25.74 -13.74 -11.93
C GLY A 89 25.50 -12.59 -12.93
N VAL A 90 24.30 -12.49 -13.51
CA VAL A 90 23.93 -11.45 -14.48
C VAL A 90 22.54 -10.88 -14.14
N GLN A 91 22.37 -9.56 -14.26
CA GLN A 91 21.06 -8.94 -14.06
C GLN A 91 20.15 -9.25 -15.26
N LEU A 92 19.10 -10.03 -15.04
CA LEU A 92 18.12 -10.35 -16.08
C LEU A 92 17.18 -9.16 -16.31
N ASP A 93 17.02 -8.77 -17.58
CA ASP A 93 16.24 -7.61 -18.00
C ASP A 93 14.72 -7.85 -17.80
N PRO A 94 14.02 -7.05 -16.98
CA PRO A 94 12.59 -7.22 -16.77
C PRO A 94 11.71 -7.00 -18.01
N SER A 95 12.22 -6.42 -19.11
CA SER A 95 11.48 -6.30 -20.38
C SER A 95 11.12 -7.66 -21.00
N GLN A 96 11.92 -8.69 -20.67
CA GLN A 96 11.81 -10.05 -21.19
C GLN A 96 10.90 -10.94 -20.31
N TRP A 97 10.31 -10.40 -19.25
CA TRP A 97 9.53 -11.15 -18.27
C TRP A 97 8.05 -10.78 -18.30
N ARG A 98 7.19 -11.78 -18.10
CA ARG A 98 5.74 -11.61 -17.96
C ARG A 98 5.30 -12.28 -16.67
N CYS A 99 4.63 -11.49 -15.83
CA CYS A 99 4.17 -11.92 -14.51
C CYS A 99 2.69 -12.32 -14.57
N THR A 100 2.39 -13.61 -14.49
CA THR A 100 1.03 -14.14 -14.63
C THR A 100 0.14 -13.69 -13.47
N MET A 101 0.70 -13.52 -12.26
CA MET A 101 0.00 -12.88 -11.13
C MET A 101 -0.43 -11.45 -11.45
N VAL A 102 0.45 -10.64 -12.05
CA VAL A 102 0.12 -9.24 -12.39
C VAL A 102 -1.00 -9.21 -13.44
N LEU A 103 -0.93 -10.07 -14.48
CA LEU A 103 -2.01 -10.20 -15.44
C LEU A 103 -3.34 -10.53 -14.74
N ALA A 104 -3.36 -11.52 -13.86
CA ALA A 104 -4.55 -11.87 -13.08
C ALA A 104 -5.06 -10.70 -12.23
N MET A 105 -4.17 -9.95 -11.56
CA MET A 105 -4.52 -8.79 -10.75
C MET A 105 -5.10 -7.65 -11.59
N THR A 106 -4.68 -7.47 -12.85
CA THR A 106 -5.28 -6.46 -13.75
C THR A 106 -6.73 -6.77 -14.10
N LEU A 107 -7.09 -8.05 -14.07
CA LEU A 107 -8.45 -8.55 -14.23
C LEU A 107 -9.23 -8.57 -12.89
N GLY A 108 -8.61 -8.08 -11.83
CA GLY A 108 -9.21 -8.06 -10.50
C GLY A 108 -9.27 -9.43 -9.83
N LEU A 109 -8.50 -10.41 -10.28
CA LEU A 109 -8.46 -11.76 -9.73
C LEU A 109 -7.52 -11.85 -8.50
N PRO A 110 -7.59 -12.94 -7.71
CA PRO A 110 -6.69 -13.14 -6.57
C PRO A 110 -5.21 -13.19 -6.97
N ALA A 111 -4.33 -12.66 -6.11
CA ALA A 111 -2.88 -12.65 -6.34
C ALA A 111 -2.18 -13.98 -5.96
N SER A 112 -2.79 -14.80 -5.10
CA SER A 112 -2.28 -16.15 -4.79
C SER A 112 -2.61 -17.10 -5.95
N LEU A 113 -1.64 -17.90 -6.38
CA LEU A 113 -1.79 -18.91 -7.42
C LEU A 113 -2.99 -19.82 -7.13
N GLY A 114 -3.04 -20.37 -5.92
CA GLY A 114 -4.10 -21.29 -5.55
C GLY A 114 -5.48 -20.65 -5.37
N GLN A 115 -5.53 -19.41 -4.87
CA GLN A 115 -6.80 -18.68 -4.82
C GLN A 115 -7.31 -18.33 -6.22
N CYS A 116 -6.42 -17.97 -7.14
CA CYS A 116 -6.77 -17.65 -8.52
C CYS A 116 -7.21 -18.92 -9.28
N ALA A 117 -6.45 -20.01 -9.18
CA ALA A 117 -6.80 -21.31 -9.75
C ALA A 117 -8.18 -21.77 -9.27
N LYS A 118 -8.41 -21.73 -7.94
CA LYS A 118 -9.72 -22.05 -7.35
C LYS A 118 -10.83 -21.16 -7.88
N PHE A 119 -10.59 -19.85 -8.01
CA PHE A 119 -11.61 -18.93 -8.53
C PHE A 119 -11.96 -19.23 -9.99
N LEU A 120 -10.95 -19.56 -10.80
CA LEU A 120 -11.11 -19.92 -12.21
C LEU A 120 -11.61 -21.36 -12.44
N GLY A 121 -11.72 -22.17 -11.39
CA GLY A 121 -12.14 -23.57 -11.48
C GLY A 121 -11.06 -24.50 -12.03
N ILE A 122 -9.79 -24.13 -11.89
CA ILE A 122 -8.63 -24.92 -12.29
C ILE A 122 -8.23 -25.82 -11.11
N ASN A 123 -8.04 -27.11 -11.39
CA ASN A 123 -7.60 -28.08 -10.39
C ASN A 123 -6.15 -27.80 -9.98
N GLN A 124 -5.93 -27.64 -8.68
CA GLN A 124 -4.60 -27.51 -8.07
C GLN A 124 -4.52 -28.48 -6.87
N GLN A 125 -3.35 -29.06 -6.61
CA GLN A 125 -3.12 -29.78 -5.34
C GLN A 125 -3.26 -28.82 -4.15
N LYS A 126 -3.52 -29.37 -2.95
CA LYS A 126 -3.73 -28.58 -1.74
C LYS A 126 -2.48 -27.77 -1.39
N ASP A 127 -2.61 -26.45 -1.38
CA ASP A 127 -1.63 -25.43 -0.96
C ASP A 127 -0.91 -25.79 0.37
N SER A 128 -1.60 -26.47 1.30
CA SER A 128 -1.01 -26.88 2.57
C SER A 128 0.12 -27.91 2.43
N ALA A 129 0.08 -28.78 1.42
CA ALA A 129 1.13 -29.77 1.17
C ALA A 129 2.41 -29.11 0.66
N GLY A 130 2.31 -28.23 -0.33
CA GLY A 130 3.42 -27.43 -0.84
C GLY A 130 4.06 -26.57 0.24
N THR A 131 3.22 -25.86 1.02
CA THR A 131 3.69 -25.06 2.17
C THR A 131 4.53 -25.87 3.16
N MET A 132 4.17 -27.14 3.42
CA MET A 132 4.96 -28.01 4.30
C MET A 132 6.31 -28.39 3.70
N LEU A 133 6.39 -28.61 2.38
CA LEU A 133 7.63 -28.93 1.68
C LEU A 133 8.57 -27.73 1.62
N ILE A 134 8.06 -26.56 1.27
CA ILE A 134 8.81 -25.29 1.29
C ILE A 134 9.36 -25.02 2.70
N ASN A 135 8.53 -25.15 3.74
CA ASN A 135 9.00 -24.96 5.11
C ASN A 135 10.07 -25.98 5.54
N TYR A 136 10.11 -27.16 4.92
CA TYR A 136 11.06 -28.20 5.24
C TYR A 136 12.41 -28.00 4.53
N PHE A 137 12.41 -27.74 3.22
CA PHE A 137 13.63 -27.67 2.40
C PHE A 137 14.14 -26.24 2.15
N SER A 138 13.26 -25.24 2.06
CA SER A 138 13.62 -23.87 1.67
C SER A 138 14.03 -22.95 2.83
N LYS A 139 13.94 -23.46 4.07
CA LYS A 139 14.17 -22.67 5.29
C LYS A 139 15.12 -23.40 6.25
N PRO A 140 15.86 -22.66 7.10
CA PRO A 140 16.60 -23.26 8.18
C PRO A 140 15.68 -24.06 9.10
N CYS A 141 16.17 -25.18 9.62
CA CYS A 141 15.47 -25.96 10.62
C CYS A 141 16.09 -25.78 12.00
N LYS A 142 15.27 -25.81 13.05
CA LYS A 142 15.75 -25.76 14.42
C LYS A 142 16.57 -27.03 14.74
N PRO A 143 17.77 -26.91 15.32
CA PRO A 143 18.52 -28.06 15.82
C PRO A 143 17.75 -28.80 16.91
N THR A 144 17.56 -30.11 16.72
CA THR A 144 16.93 -31.00 17.69
C THR A 144 17.68 -32.32 17.75
N LYS A 145 17.53 -33.06 18.86
CA LYS A 145 18.13 -34.41 18.95
C LYS A 145 17.60 -35.33 17.83
N THR A 146 16.32 -35.23 17.51
CA THR A 146 15.64 -36.10 16.51
C THR A 146 16.12 -35.86 15.08
N ASN A 147 16.54 -34.64 14.73
CA ASN A 147 17.08 -34.33 13.40
C ASN A 147 18.61 -34.34 13.34
N GLY A 148 19.29 -34.88 14.37
CA GLY A 148 20.75 -34.93 14.43
C GLY A 148 21.41 -33.57 14.66
N ASN A 149 20.71 -32.62 15.30
CA ASN A 149 21.13 -31.23 15.52
C ASN A 149 21.43 -30.45 14.23
N ARG A 150 20.89 -30.87 13.08
CA ARG A 150 21.06 -30.14 11.83
C ARG A 150 20.32 -28.80 11.85
N THR A 151 20.87 -27.85 11.11
CA THR A 151 20.33 -26.49 10.92
C THR A 151 19.65 -26.30 9.57
N ARG A 152 19.74 -27.30 8.68
CA ARG A 152 19.11 -27.34 7.34
C ARG A 152 18.66 -28.76 7.02
N ASN A 153 17.54 -28.92 6.31
CA ASN A 153 17.18 -30.21 5.72
C ASN A 153 17.65 -30.24 4.25
N LEU A 154 18.34 -31.31 3.86
CA LEU A 154 18.82 -31.57 2.52
C LEU A 154 17.98 -32.69 1.88
N PRO A 155 17.99 -32.86 0.55
CA PRO A 155 17.23 -33.90 -0.15
C PRO A 155 17.39 -35.30 0.46
N GLU A 156 18.62 -35.68 0.79
CA GLU A 156 18.98 -36.98 1.37
C GLU A 156 18.38 -37.22 2.77
N HIS A 157 17.97 -36.17 3.48
CA HIS A 157 17.32 -36.31 4.79
C HIS A 157 15.85 -36.76 4.68
N ALA A 158 15.20 -36.57 3.53
CA ALA A 158 13.82 -37.00 3.30
C ALA A 158 13.54 -37.22 1.79
N PRO A 159 14.09 -38.26 1.15
CA PRO A 159 13.99 -38.47 -0.30
C PRO A 159 12.54 -38.54 -0.82
N GLU A 160 11.63 -39.17 -0.06
CA GLU A 160 10.22 -39.24 -0.44
C GLU A 160 9.52 -37.87 -0.42
N LYS A 161 9.92 -36.98 0.49
CA LYS A 161 9.41 -35.60 0.50
C LYS A 161 10.01 -34.79 -0.63
N TRP A 162 11.29 -35.05 -0.96
CA TRP A 162 11.97 -34.40 -2.07
C TRP A 162 11.32 -34.73 -3.41
N ALA A 163 11.01 -36.00 -3.67
CA ALA A 163 10.27 -36.42 -4.87
C ALA A 163 8.92 -35.68 -5.00
N LYS A 164 8.17 -35.57 -3.89
CA LYS A 164 6.91 -34.79 -3.86
C LYS A 164 7.13 -33.29 -4.09
N TYR A 165 8.30 -32.76 -3.74
CA TYR A 165 8.64 -31.36 -3.95
C TYR A 165 8.97 -31.06 -5.40
N ILE A 166 9.63 -32.01 -6.08
CA ILE A 166 9.80 -32.00 -7.54
C ILE A 166 8.43 -32.01 -8.23
N ASP A 167 7.53 -32.93 -7.85
CA ASP A 167 6.16 -32.99 -8.41
C ASP A 167 5.38 -31.68 -8.18
N TYR A 168 5.54 -31.09 -7.00
CA TYR A 168 4.91 -29.82 -6.64
C TYR A 168 5.38 -28.68 -7.55
N CYS A 169 6.70 -28.54 -7.75
CA CYS A 169 7.28 -27.50 -8.61
C CYS A 169 6.86 -27.67 -10.08
N ILE A 170 6.80 -28.91 -10.59
CA ILE A 170 6.24 -29.21 -11.92
C ILE A 170 4.77 -28.76 -12.03
N GLN A 171 3.99 -29.04 -10.98
CA GLN A 171 2.58 -28.70 -10.97
C GLN A 171 2.34 -27.19 -10.97
N ASP A 172 3.15 -26.40 -10.27
CA ASP A 172 2.95 -24.95 -10.25
C ASP A 172 3.17 -24.35 -11.64
N VAL A 173 4.15 -24.85 -12.43
CA VAL A 173 4.28 -24.49 -13.87
C VAL A 173 3.05 -24.87 -14.68
N GLU A 174 2.47 -26.05 -14.45
CA GLU A 174 1.26 -26.51 -15.15
C GLU A 174 0.04 -25.63 -14.82
N VAL A 175 -0.15 -25.30 -13.54
CA VAL A 175 -1.27 -24.48 -13.06
C VAL A 175 -1.12 -23.05 -13.57
N GLU A 176 0.07 -22.46 -13.46
CA GLU A 176 0.35 -21.13 -14.00
C GLU A 176 0.12 -21.09 -15.51
N SER A 177 0.65 -22.06 -16.27
CA SER A 177 0.47 -22.13 -17.73
C SER A 177 -1.01 -22.23 -18.11
N THR A 178 -1.78 -23.00 -17.33
CA THR A 178 -3.24 -23.11 -17.53
C THR A 178 -3.94 -21.78 -17.28
N ILE A 179 -3.56 -21.06 -16.21
CA ILE A 179 -4.10 -19.72 -15.94
C ILE A 179 -3.72 -18.75 -17.05
N ASP A 180 -2.44 -18.67 -17.42
CA ASP A 180 -1.96 -17.79 -18.50
C ASP A 180 -2.73 -18.04 -19.80
N ASN A 181 -2.88 -19.29 -20.21
CA ASN A 181 -3.68 -19.67 -21.39
C ASN A 181 -5.14 -19.23 -21.26
N SER A 182 -5.77 -19.40 -20.09
CA SER A 182 -7.16 -18.98 -19.86
C SER A 182 -7.36 -17.46 -19.90
N LEU A 183 -6.30 -16.72 -19.56
CA LEU A 183 -6.30 -15.25 -19.53
C LEU A 183 -5.73 -14.63 -20.80
N SER A 184 -5.12 -15.41 -21.69
CA SER A 184 -4.43 -14.97 -22.91
C SER A 184 -5.26 -14.10 -23.86
N ARG A 185 -6.59 -14.25 -23.83
CA ARG A 185 -7.53 -13.39 -24.59
C ARG A 185 -7.58 -11.94 -24.09
N PHE A 186 -7.08 -11.67 -22.89
CA PHE A 186 -7.00 -10.36 -22.30
C PHE A 186 -5.59 -9.80 -22.47
N GLU A 187 -5.45 -8.84 -23.37
CA GLU A 187 -4.16 -8.18 -23.62
C GLU A 187 -3.78 -7.26 -22.46
N MET A 188 -2.59 -7.49 -21.88
CA MET A 188 -1.98 -6.56 -20.92
C MET A 188 -1.07 -5.57 -21.65
N LYS A 189 -1.44 -4.29 -21.62
CA LYS A 189 -0.77 -3.22 -22.38
C LYS A 189 0.35 -2.50 -21.62
N GLU A 190 0.54 -2.82 -20.35
CA GLU A 190 1.44 -2.05 -19.47
C GLU A 190 2.74 -2.80 -19.16
N TRP A 191 3.17 -3.73 -20.00
CA TRP A 191 4.41 -4.46 -19.77
C TRP A 191 5.63 -3.54 -19.68
N ASP A 192 5.69 -2.46 -20.46
CA ASP A 192 6.77 -1.48 -20.37
C ASP A 192 6.79 -0.75 -19.02
N LEU A 193 5.59 -0.43 -18.48
CA LEU A 193 5.46 0.19 -17.16
C LEU A 193 5.80 -0.81 -16.05
N TYR A 194 5.41 -2.08 -16.19
CA TYR A 194 5.86 -3.14 -15.30
C TYR A 194 7.39 -3.26 -15.32
N SER A 195 8.02 -3.22 -16.48
CA SER A 195 9.48 -3.26 -16.60
C SER A 195 10.15 -2.04 -15.96
N LEU A 196 9.57 -0.83 -16.10
CA LEU A 196 10.03 0.36 -15.38
C LEU A 196 9.91 0.18 -13.85
N ASP A 197 8.78 -0.29 -13.34
CA ASP A 197 8.60 -0.61 -11.92
C ASP A 197 9.66 -1.62 -11.42
N GLN A 198 9.96 -2.64 -12.21
CA GLN A 198 11.00 -3.60 -11.87
C GLN A 198 12.40 -2.97 -11.86
N ARG A 199 12.73 -2.06 -12.79
CA ARG A 199 14.00 -1.31 -12.77
C ARG A 199 14.10 -0.38 -11.55
N ILE A 200 13.01 0.28 -11.18
CA ILE A 200 12.94 1.10 -9.95
C ILE A 200 13.20 0.22 -8.73
N ASN A 201 12.56 -0.94 -8.66
CA ASN A 201 12.78 -1.90 -7.57
C ASN A 201 14.20 -2.49 -7.53
N ASP A 202 14.81 -2.74 -8.69
CA ASP A 202 16.21 -3.20 -8.81
C ASP A 202 17.20 -2.16 -8.31
N ARG A 203 16.92 -0.87 -8.57
CA ARG A 203 17.70 0.28 -8.10
C ARG A 203 17.59 0.41 -6.59
N GLY A 204 16.36 0.50 -6.07
CA GLY A 204 16.07 0.63 -4.65
C GLY A 204 16.52 1.96 -4.02
N VAL A 205 16.27 2.07 -2.72
CA VAL A 205 16.47 3.28 -1.92
C VAL A 205 17.63 3.14 -0.94
N PHE A 206 18.50 4.14 -0.85
CA PHE A 206 19.64 4.13 0.05
C PHE A 206 19.20 4.43 1.50
N MET A 207 19.87 3.80 2.46
CA MET A 207 19.51 3.88 3.88
C MET A 207 20.63 4.50 4.71
N ASP A 208 20.25 5.31 5.69
CA ASP A 208 21.14 5.80 6.75
C ASP A 208 21.41 4.67 7.75
N GLY A 209 22.40 3.84 7.45
CA GLY A 209 22.77 2.68 8.26
C GLY A 209 23.10 3.04 9.71
N GLU A 210 23.79 4.17 9.93
CA GLU A 210 24.15 4.67 11.27
C GLU A 210 22.89 5.04 12.05
N LEU A 211 21.98 5.82 11.46
CA LEU A 211 20.74 6.20 12.14
C LEU A 211 19.91 4.95 12.50
N ILE A 212 19.80 3.99 11.59
CA ILE A 212 19.05 2.75 11.81
C ILE A 212 19.66 1.97 12.98
N GLU A 213 20.98 1.75 12.96
CA GLU A 213 21.68 1.01 14.00
C GLU A 213 21.51 1.68 15.37
N VAL A 214 21.78 2.98 15.45
CA VAL A 214 21.67 3.72 16.70
C VAL A 214 20.22 3.77 17.21
N ALA A 215 19.24 4.02 16.33
CA ALA A 215 17.84 3.99 16.70
C ALA A 215 17.44 2.61 17.27
N THR A 216 17.83 1.50 16.62
CA THR A 216 17.53 0.16 17.15
C THR A 216 18.18 -0.09 18.52
N SER A 217 19.42 0.34 18.71
CA SER A 217 20.12 0.24 19.99
C SER A 217 19.43 1.02 21.11
N LEU A 218 19.04 2.27 20.86
CA LEU A 218 18.33 3.12 21.82
C LEU A 218 16.97 2.51 22.19
N MET A 219 16.25 1.95 21.22
CA MET A 219 14.95 1.32 21.44
C MET A 219 15.05 0.01 22.23
N ASP A 220 16.06 -0.81 21.96
CA ASP A 220 16.31 -2.04 22.71
C ASP A 220 16.59 -1.71 24.18
N LYS A 221 17.44 -0.70 24.43
CA LYS A 221 17.74 -0.20 25.78
C LYS A 221 16.49 0.36 26.48
N ALA A 222 15.75 1.27 25.83
CA ALA A 222 14.52 1.83 26.38
C ALA A 222 13.47 0.74 26.69
N THR A 223 13.35 -0.27 25.82
CA THR A 223 12.48 -1.43 26.02
C THR A 223 12.91 -2.26 27.23
N GLU A 224 14.21 -2.50 27.40
CA GLU A 224 14.75 -3.24 28.54
C GLU A 224 14.52 -2.48 29.86
N ASP A 225 14.82 -1.18 29.88
CA ASP A 225 14.65 -0.33 31.07
C ASP A 225 13.17 -0.22 31.47
N THR A 226 12.28 -0.03 30.50
CA THR A 226 10.83 -0.03 30.72
C THR A 226 10.33 -1.36 31.29
N LYS A 227 10.85 -2.51 30.80
CA LYS A 227 10.52 -3.84 31.35
C LYS A 227 11.01 -3.99 32.79
N LYS A 228 12.22 -3.51 33.11
CA LYS A 228 12.76 -3.52 34.48
C LYS A 228 11.89 -2.68 35.41
N GLU A 229 11.49 -1.48 34.99
CA GLU A 229 10.60 -0.62 35.76
C GLU A 229 9.23 -1.25 35.97
N LEU A 230 8.60 -1.82 34.94
CA LEU A 230 7.32 -2.52 35.08
C LEU A 230 7.43 -3.71 36.04
N LYS A 231 8.50 -4.51 35.93
CA LYS A 231 8.71 -5.65 36.82
C LYS A 231 8.89 -5.18 38.28
N ARG A 232 9.60 -4.07 38.51
CA ARG A 232 9.74 -3.47 39.83
C ARG A 232 8.41 -2.96 40.39
N LEU A 233 7.59 -2.32 39.55
CA LEU A 233 6.30 -1.76 39.97
C LEU A 233 5.25 -2.84 40.24
N THR A 234 5.21 -3.88 39.41
CA THR A 234 4.10 -4.85 39.39
C THR A 234 4.45 -6.21 39.99
N GLY A 235 5.73 -6.57 40.06
CA GLY A 235 6.18 -7.92 40.45
C GLY A 235 5.89 -9.02 39.42
N VAL A 236 5.28 -8.71 38.27
CA VAL A 236 4.91 -9.72 37.27
C VAL A 236 6.13 -10.34 36.60
N ALA A 237 6.08 -11.65 36.35
CA ALA A 237 7.19 -12.38 35.74
C ALA A 237 7.45 -11.95 34.29
N ASN A 238 6.38 -11.70 33.52
CA ASN A 238 6.44 -11.27 32.14
C ASN A 238 5.58 -10.01 31.92
N PRO A 239 6.18 -8.80 31.96
CA PRO A 239 5.47 -7.56 31.72
C PRO A 239 4.78 -7.46 30.35
N ASN A 240 5.14 -8.29 29.36
CA ASN A 240 4.43 -8.33 28.07
C ASN A 240 3.15 -9.17 28.11
N SER A 241 2.96 -10.04 29.11
CA SER A 241 1.81 -10.92 29.18
C SER A 241 0.54 -10.14 29.50
N ARG A 242 -0.37 -10.06 28.53
CA ARG A 242 -1.68 -9.42 28.72
C ARG A 242 -2.43 -10.03 29.91
N ALA A 243 -2.40 -11.35 30.07
CA ALA A 243 -3.06 -12.03 31.18
C ALA A 243 -2.50 -11.60 32.54
N GLN A 244 -1.17 -11.62 32.72
CA GLN A 244 -0.55 -11.24 33.99
C GLN A 244 -0.80 -9.77 34.36
N ILE A 245 -0.85 -8.88 33.36
CA ILE A 245 -1.18 -7.46 33.59
C ILE A 245 -2.64 -7.30 34.00
N LEU A 246 -3.57 -8.00 33.35
CA LEU A 246 -4.99 -7.98 33.73
C LEU A 246 -5.20 -8.53 35.15
N ASP A 247 -4.53 -9.62 35.50
CA ASP A 247 -4.57 -10.19 36.86
C ASP A 247 -4.05 -9.19 37.89
N TRP A 248 -2.92 -8.53 37.60
CA TRP A 248 -2.36 -7.50 38.47
C TRP A 248 -3.28 -6.28 38.61
N MET A 249 -3.91 -5.83 37.52
CA MET A 249 -4.89 -4.72 37.57
C MET A 249 -6.11 -5.10 38.40
N ALA A 250 -6.61 -6.33 38.28
CA ALA A 250 -7.74 -6.82 39.07
C ALA A 250 -7.40 -6.85 40.58
N LEU A 251 -6.19 -7.28 40.93
CA LEU A 251 -5.68 -7.23 42.32
C LEU A 251 -5.54 -5.80 42.86
N ASN A 252 -5.41 -4.82 41.97
CA ASN A 252 -5.35 -3.39 42.29
C ASN A 252 -6.69 -2.68 42.04
N GLY A 253 -7.80 -3.41 42.00
CA GLY A 253 -9.16 -2.82 41.98
C GLY A 253 -9.69 -2.45 40.59
N VAL A 254 -9.00 -2.78 39.49
CA VAL A 254 -9.43 -2.47 38.12
C VAL A 254 -9.67 -3.76 37.33
N ILE A 255 -10.95 -4.08 37.09
CA ILE A 255 -11.35 -5.24 36.30
C ILE A 255 -11.64 -4.80 34.87
N THR A 256 -10.81 -5.24 33.92
CA THR A 256 -11.03 -5.01 32.50
C THR A 256 -10.69 -6.24 31.68
N SER A 257 -11.33 -6.38 30.52
CA SER A 257 -11.00 -7.38 29.52
C SER A 257 -10.29 -6.77 28.30
N LYS A 258 -9.97 -5.48 28.31
CA LYS A 258 -9.32 -4.79 27.18
C LYS A 258 -8.14 -3.96 27.66
N LEU A 259 -7.09 -3.96 26.85
CA LEU A 259 -5.87 -3.14 27.01
C LEU A 259 -5.47 -2.54 25.65
N ASP A 260 -6.45 -2.34 24.77
CA ASP A 260 -6.24 -1.59 23.54
C ASP A 260 -6.15 -0.09 23.85
N LYS A 261 -5.79 0.70 22.83
CA LYS A 261 -5.49 2.13 23.01
C LYS A 261 -6.68 2.91 23.60
N ASP A 262 -7.90 2.56 23.20
CA ASP A 262 -9.12 3.25 23.62
C ASP A 262 -9.43 2.91 25.08
N ALA A 263 -9.40 1.62 25.45
CA ALA A 263 -9.58 1.19 26.83
C ALA A 263 -8.53 1.78 27.78
N VAL A 264 -7.26 1.84 27.35
CA VAL A 264 -6.21 2.50 28.15
C VAL A 264 -6.49 4.00 28.29
N SER A 265 -6.92 4.68 27.23
CA SER A 265 -7.25 6.11 27.30
C SER A 265 -8.44 6.40 28.22
N GLU A 266 -9.44 5.52 28.27
CA GLU A 266 -10.59 5.64 29.17
C GLU A 266 -10.13 5.50 30.64
N LEU A 267 -9.37 4.45 30.95
CA LEU A 267 -8.82 4.21 32.30
C LEU A 267 -7.88 5.33 32.77
N MET A 268 -7.13 5.95 31.86
CA MET A 268 -6.26 7.08 32.21
C MET A 268 -7.07 8.33 32.59
N LYS A 269 -8.27 8.51 32.03
CA LYS A 269 -9.17 9.66 32.29
C LYS A 269 -10.08 9.42 33.50
N ASP A 270 -10.40 8.17 33.78
CA ASP A 270 -11.25 7.78 34.89
C ASP A 270 -10.63 8.20 36.24
N THR A 271 -11.38 8.94 37.03
CA THR A 271 -10.96 9.42 38.36
C THR A 271 -10.91 8.29 39.39
N GLU A 272 -11.65 7.19 39.19
CA GLU A 272 -11.68 6.06 40.11
C GLU A 272 -10.52 5.09 39.91
N THR A 273 -9.87 5.12 38.74
CA THR A 273 -8.71 4.27 38.45
C THR A 273 -7.51 4.64 39.36
N PRO A 274 -6.97 3.69 40.15
CA PRO A 274 -5.87 3.95 41.08
C PRO A 274 -4.58 4.44 40.40
N GLU A 275 -3.85 5.32 41.09
CA GLU A 275 -2.68 6.00 40.52
C GLU A 275 -1.54 5.03 40.15
N ASN A 276 -1.36 3.96 40.91
CA ASN A 276 -0.39 2.92 40.59
C ASN A 276 -0.76 2.15 39.30
N VAL A 277 -2.06 1.96 39.03
CA VAL A 277 -2.56 1.38 37.79
C VAL A 277 -2.36 2.35 36.63
N LYS A 278 -2.68 3.64 36.81
CA LYS A 278 -2.39 4.68 35.80
C LYS A 278 -0.91 4.76 35.47
N ARG A 279 -0.03 4.74 36.49
CA ARG A 279 1.42 4.72 36.30
C ARG A 279 1.89 3.48 35.54
N MET A 280 1.36 2.30 35.87
CA MET A 280 1.67 1.07 35.16
C MET A 280 1.22 1.14 33.69
N LEU A 281 0.00 1.59 33.43
CA LEU A 281 -0.54 1.77 32.08
C LEU A 281 0.29 2.77 31.27
N PHE A 282 0.69 3.88 31.89
CA PHE A 282 1.59 4.88 31.30
C PHE A 282 2.93 4.25 30.89
N ILE A 283 3.62 3.57 31.80
CA ILE A 283 4.91 2.91 31.51
C ILE A 283 4.73 1.84 30.43
N ARG A 284 3.68 1.01 30.52
CA ARG A 284 3.38 -0.04 29.54
C ARG A 284 3.11 0.52 28.15
N SER A 285 2.48 1.69 28.05
CA SER A 285 2.18 2.32 26.76
C SER A 285 3.45 2.59 25.94
N ARG A 286 4.58 2.83 26.60
CA ARG A 286 5.91 3.02 25.97
C ARG A 286 6.46 1.74 25.34
N LEU A 287 6.10 0.55 25.83
CA LEU A 287 6.48 -0.74 25.21
C LEU A 287 5.74 -1.02 23.90
N SER A 288 4.58 -0.39 23.69
CA SER A 288 3.64 -0.71 22.61
C SER A 288 3.81 0.17 21.38
N ASN A 289 5.06 0.51 20.99
CA ASN A 289 5.28 1.36 19.83
C ASN A 289 5.48 0.55 18.54
N SER A 290 4.38 0.15 17.91
CA SER A 290 4.40 -0.59 16.64
C SER A 290 5.11 0.17 15.49
N SER A 291 5.19 1.50 15.57
CA SER A 291 5.75 2.34 14.52
C SER A 291 7.27 2.21 14.40
N THR A 292 7.97 1.98 15.51
CA THR A 292 9.43 1.83 15.52
C THR A 292 9.92 0.49 15.01
N LYS A 293 9.02 -0.50 14.82
CA LYS A 293 9.34 -1.78 14.17
C LYS A 293 9.93 -1.59 12.76
N LYS A 294 9.66 -0.43 12.13
CA LYS A 294 10.17 -0.07 10.80
C LYS A 294 11.69 -0.03 10.74
N TYR A 295 12.40 0.40 11.80
CA TYR A 295 13.86 0.35 11.83
C TYR A 295 14.39 -1.08 11.77
N TYR A 296 13.79 -2.02 12.51
CA TYR A 296 14.18 -3.44 12.40
C TYR A 296 13.82 -4.04 11.03
N THR A 297 12.73 -3.58 10.39
CA THR A 297 12.43 -3.95 9.01
C THR A 297 13.50 -3.43 8.06
N MET A 298 13.95 -2.17 8.22
CA MET A 298 15.03 -1.60 7.43
C MET A 298 16.31 -2.41 7.60
N GLN A 299 16.74 -2.65 8.84
CA GLN A 299 17.93 -3.43 9.17
C GLN A 299 17.91 -4.84 8.55
N LYS A 300 16.73 -5.50 8.52
CA LYS A 300 16.57 -6.82 7.93
C LYS A 300 16.53 -6.83 6.40
N ALA A 301 16.10 -5.73 5.78
CA ALA A 301 15.87 -5.66 4.34
C ALA A 301 16.99 -4.98 3.55
N VAL A 302 17.89 -4.24 4.23
CA VAL A 302 19.06 -3.61 3.59
C VAL A 302 19.96 -4.67 2.94
N CYS A 303 20.15 -4.51 1.63
CA CYS A 303 21.05 -5.30 0.81
C CYS A 303 22.52 -4.89 1.06
N PRO A 304 23.50 -5.72 0.65
CA PRO A 304 24.93 -5.41 0.86
C PRO A 304 25.41 -4.08 0.26
N ASP A 305 24.70 -3.54 -0.72
CA ASP A 305 24.97 -2.24 -1.35
C ASP A 305 24.38 -1.04 -0.58
N GLY A 306 23.87 -1.26 0.63
CA GLY A 306 23.27 -0.21 1.46
C GLY A 306 21.84 0.17 1.07
N ARG A 307 21.25 -0.49 0.05
CA ARG A 307 19.91 -0.17 -0.44
C ARG A 307 18.85 -1.16 0.01
N ILE A 308 17.62 -0.69 0.19
CA ILE A 308 16.43 -1.55 0.25
C ILE A 308 15.78 -1.58 -1.13
N LYS A 309 15.60 -2.79 -1.66
CA LYS A 309 15.07 -3.06 -3.01
C LYS A 309 13.72 -3.77 -2.92
N GLY A 310 12.88 -3.65 -3.95
CA GLY A 310 11.54 -4.26 -3.94
C GLY A 310 10.56 -3.57 -2.98
N VAL A 311 10.62 -2.23 -2.88
CA VAL A 311 9.78 -1.44 -1.95
C VAL A 311 8.38 -1.17 -2.50
N SER A 312 8.13 -1.38 -3.79
CA SER A 312 6.82 -1.30 -4.43
C SER A 312 6.39 -2.66 -4.99
N GLN A 313 5.07 -2.88 -5.03
CA GLN A 313 4.47 -3.94 -5.84
C GLN A 313 3.58 -3.31 -6.90
N PHE A 314 3.90 -3.57 -8.17
CA PHE A 314 3.05 -3.26 -9.32
C PHE A 314 1.65 -3.85 -9.17
N TYR A 315 0.62 -3.04 -9.44
CA TYR A 315 -0.79 -3.44 -9.35
C TYR A 315 -1.25 -3.95 -7.96
N GLY A 316 -0.53 -3.61 -6.88
CA GLY A 316 -0.85 -4.03 -5.52
C GLY A 316 -2.25 -3.68 -5.03
N ALA A 317 -2.85 -2.58 -5.54
CA ALA A 317 -4.26 -2.24 -5.38
C ALA A 317 -5.04 -2.62 -6.65
N SER A 318 -5.48 -3.87 -6.74
CA SER A 318 -6.05 -4.45 -7.97
C SER A 318 -7.28 -3.73 -8.56
N ARG A 319 -7.98 -2.90 -7.76
CA ARG A 319 -9.14 -2.13 -8.26
C ARG A 319 -8.76 -0.92 -9.09
N THR A 320 -7.69 -0.23 -8.73
CA THR A 320 -7.30 1.05 -9.36
C THR A 320 -6.03 0.92 -10.19
N GLY A 321 -5.24 -0.14 -9.96
CA GLY A 321 -3.92 -0.35 -10.55
C GLY A 321 -2.80 0.41 -9.83
N ARG A 322 -3.10 1.09 -8.71
CA ARG A 322 -2.07 1.73 -7.87
C ARG A 322 -1.11 0.68 -7.32
N TRP A 323 0.14 1.09 -7.18
CA TRP A 323 1.17 0.31 -6.51
C TRP A 323 0.89 0.20 -5.01
N ALA A 324 1.33 -0.90 -4.40
CA ALA A 324 1.31 -1.06 -2.95
C ALA A 324 2.72 -1.06 -2.37
N GLY A 325 2.92 -0.40 -1.23
CA GLY A 325 4.19 -0.46 -0.52
C GLY A 325 4.50 -1.86 0.03
N ARG A 326 5.76 -2.29 -0.06
CA ARG A 326 6.32 -3.53 0.49
C ARG A 326 7.46 -3.20 1.46
N LEU A 327 7.84 -4.19 2.29
CA LEU A 327 8.88 -4.06 3.32
C LEU A 327 8.60 -2.91 4.29
N ILE A 328 9.29 -1.78 4.14
CA ILE A 328 9.11 -0.59 4.96
C ILE A 328 7.76 0.10 4.73
N GLN A 329 7.03 -0.23 3.65
CA GLN A 329 5.74 0.36 3.28
C GLN A 329 5.78 1.89 3.29
N THR A 330 6.52 2.46 2.35
CA THR A 330 6.78 3.91 2.21
C THR A 330 5.53 4.78 2.30
N GLN A 331 4.39 4.28 1.79
CA GLN A 331 3.06 4.91 1.86
C GLN A 331 2.53 5.16 3.29
N ASN A 332 2.99 4.38 4.28
CA ASN A 332 2.51 4.39 5.66
C ASN A 332 3.55 4.92 6.66
N LEU A 333 4.61 5.59 6.19
CA LEU A 333 5.62 6.17 7.08
C LEU A 333 5.02 7.36 7.87
N PRO A 334 5.34 7.49 9.18
CA PRO A 334 4.86 8.61 10.00
C PRO A 334 5.20 9.97 9.41
N GLN A 335 4.40 10.99 9.73
CA GLN A 335 4.70 12.37 9.35
C GLN A 335 5.72 12.99 10.31
N ASN A 336 6.41 14.02 9.82
CA ASN A 336 7.39 14.79 10.56
C ASN A 336 6.73 16.09 11.05
N HIS A 337 6.89 16.41 12.34
CA HIS A 337 6.39 17.61 13.00
C HIS A 337 7.44 18.22 13.96
N LEU A 338 8.65 17.63 14.04
CA LEU A 338 9.77 18.18 14.80
C LEU A 338 10.22 19.53 14.21
N ALA A 339 10.59 20.46 15.07
CA ALA A 339 11.01 21.80 14.68
C ALA A 339 12.30 21.81 13.84
N ASP A 340 13.27 20.95 14.17
CA ASP A 340 14.54 20.81 13.45
C ASP A 340 14.92 19.33 13.31
N LEU A 341 14.81 18.79 12.10
CA LEU A 341 15.12 17.39 11.81
C LEU A 341 16.63 17.11 11.84
N ASP A 342 17.48 18.07 11.50
CA ASP A 342 18.93 17.89 11.46
C ASP A 342 19.52 17.79 12.86
N ILE A 343 19.05 18.65 13.78
CA ILE A 343 19.40 18.56 15.20
C ILE A 343 18.89 17.24 15.79
N ALA A 344 17.62 16.87 15.55
CA ALA A 344 17.07 15.62 16.04
C ALA A 344 17.87 14.39 15.57
N ARG A 345 18.23 14.34 14.29
CA ARG A 345 19.07 13.27 13.71
C ARG A 345 20.45 13.23 14.36
N SER A 346 21.07 14.39 14.54
CA SER A 346 22.41 14.49 15.13
C SER A 346 22.43 14.02 16.59
N LEU A 347 21.45 14.43 17.40
CA LEU A 347 21.31 14.00 18.79
C LEU A 347 21.07 12.50 18.91
N VAL A 348 20.21 11.93 18.04
CA VAL A 348 19.98 10.48 18.01
C VAL A 348 21.27 9.75 17.67
N LYS A 349 22.00 10.17 16.63
CA LYS A 349 23.29 9.56 16.25
C LYS A 349 24.35 9.68 17.35
N ALA A 350 24.37 10.80 18.07
CA ALA A 350 25.22 11.01 19.24
C ALA A 350 24.80 10.21 20.48
N LYS A 351 23.63 9.53 20.45
CA LYS A 351 23.02 8.82 21.59
C LYS A 351 22.73 9.72 22.79
N ASP A 352 22.50 11.01 22.55
CA ASP A 352 22.23 12.00 23.59
C ASP A 352 20.74 12.01 23.96
N VAL A 353 20.33 10.99 24.72
CA VAL A 353 18.94 10.80 25.15
C VAL A 353 18.48 11.94 26.06
N GLU A 354 19.38 12.48 26.89
CA GLU A 354 19.06 13.58 27.81
C GLU A 354 18.68 14.84 27.02
N ALA A 355 19.50 15.23 26.04
CA ALA A 355 19.16 16.38 25.19
C ALA A 355 17.87 16.14 24.39
N ILE A 356 17.63 14.92 23.91
CA ILE A 356 16.38 14.57 23.21
C ILE A 356 15.17 14.78 24.11
N GLU A 357 15.20 14.30 25.36
CA GLU A 357 14.10 14.43 26.31
C GLU A 357 13.94 15.86 26.85
N MET A 358 14.97 16.70 26.76
CA MET A 358 14.89 18.14 27.09
C MET A 358 14.27 18.98 25.97
N ILE A 359 14.52 18.62 24.71
CA ILE A 359 14.13 19.42 23.53
C ILE A 359 12.81 18.92 22.92
N TYR A 360 12.57 17.62 22.94
CA TYR A 360 11.43 16.96 22.30
C TYR A 360 10.56 16.21 23.31
N ASP A 361 9.33 15.86 22.90
CA ASP A 361 8.35 15.22 23.77
C ASP A 361 8.83 13.89 24.41
N SER A 362 9.57 13.08 23.64
CA SER A 362 10.16 11.82 24.11
C SER A 362 11.13 11.23 23.07
N LEU A 363 12.00 10.32 23.53
CA LEU A 363 12.83 9.52 22.63
C LEU A 363 11.98 8.72 21.63
N GLU A 364 10.91 8.06 22.08
CA GLU A 364 10.10 7.17 21.25
C GLU A 364 9.36 7.92 20.14
N ASP A 365 8.82 9.10 20.45
CA ASP A 365 8.16 9.93 19.44
C ASP A 365 9.17 10.56 18.48
N THR A 366 10.31 11.04 18.98
CA THR A 366 11.42 11.53 18.14
C THR A 366 11.86 10.46 17.14
N LEU A 367 12.15 9.24 17.61
CA LEU A 367 12.55 8.13 16.74
C LEU A 367 11.48 7.79 15.71
N LYS A 368 10.20 7.80 16.10
CA LYS A 368 9.07 7.55 15.19
C LYS A 368 8.98 8.60 14.08
N GLN A 369 9.15 9.88 14.42
CA GLN A 369 9.13 10.96 13.43
C GLN A 369 10.36 10.86 12.50
N LEU A 370 11.52 10.45 13.01
CA LEU A 370 12.74 10.30 12.20
C LEU A 370 12.74 9.10 11.23
N ILE A 371 11.77 8.16 11.31
CA ILE A 371 11.76 6.96 10.46
C ILE A 371 11.87 7.30 8.97
N ARG A 372 11.14 8.30 8.49
CA ARG A 372 11.19 8.69 7.06
C ARG A 372 12.59 9.16 6.65
N THR A 373 13.26 9.88 7.54
CA THR A 373 14.61 10.45 7.31
C THR A 373 15.71 9.38 7.24
N ALA A 374 15.42 8.12 7.60
CA ALA A 374 16.34 7.02 7.39
C ALA A 374 16.53 6.67 5.91
N ILE A 375 15.62 7.12 5.04
CA ILE A 375 15.79 7.05 3.59
C ILE A 375 16.60 8.27 3.16
N ILE A 376 17.77 8.05 2.58
CA ILE A 376 18.70 9.12 2.18
C ILE A 376 19.09 8.95 0.72
N ALA A 377 19.68 9.99 0.14
CA ALA A 377 20.42 9.84 -1.11
C ALA A 377 21.74 9.09 -0.85
N GLU A 378 22.21 8.33 -1.83
CA GLU A 378 23.57 7.80 -1.85
C GLU A 378 24.61 8.93 -1.70
N PRO A 379 25.75 8.72 -1.01
CA PRO A 379 26.78 9.75 -0.86
C PRO A 379 27.19 10.38 -2.20
N GLY A 380 27.19 11.72 -2.25
CA GLY A 380 27.43 12.50 -3.47
C GLY A 380 26.17 12.89 -4.25
N ASN A 381 25.03 12.26 -3.94
CA ASN A 381 23.73 12.52 -4.57
C ASN A 381 22.78 13.28 -3.64
N THR A 382 21.64 13.68 -4.19
CA THR A 382 20.49 14.27 -3.49
C THR A 382 19.19 13.68 -4.04
N LEU A 383 18.12 13.77 -3.27
CA LEU A 383 16.78 13.36 -3.68
C LEU A 383 16.03 14.57 -4.25
N LEU A 384 15.40 14.40 -5.41
CA LEU A 384 14.41 15.33 -5.95
C LEU A 384 13.04 14.70 -5.79
N VAL A 385 12.17 15.36 -5.02
CA VAL A 385 10.85 14.87 -4.65
C VAL A 385 9.80 15.79 -5.27
N SER A 386 8.94 15.27 -6.14
CA SER A 386 7.90 16.05 -6.81
C SER A 386 6.55 15.35 -6.67
N ASP A 387 5.54 16.07 -6.19
CA ASP A 387 4.18 15.58 -5.94
C ASP A 387 3.16 16.32 -6.79
N PHE A 388 2.17 15.62 -7.32
CA PHE A 388 1.07 16.28 -8.00
C PHE A 388 0.19 17.06 -7.02
N SER A 389 -0.06 18.33 -7.31
CA SER A 389 -0.88 19.18 -6.45
C SER A 389 -2.37 18.82 -6.55
N ALA A 390 -2.92 18.14 -5.54
CA ALA A 390 -4.35 17.81 -5.43
C ALA A 390 -4.93 17.05 -6.66
N ILE A 391 -4.17 16.08 -7.17
CA ILE A 391 -4.47 15.41 -8.45
C ILE A 391 -5.86 14.81 -8.55
N GLU A 392 -6.35 14.14 -7.49
CA GLU A 392 -7.66 13.49 -7.52
C GLU A 392 -8.79 14.52 -7.62
N ALA A 393 -8.63 15.68 -6.98
CA ALA A 393 -9.60 16.77 -7.08
C ALA A 393 -9.60 17.40 -8.50
N ARG A 394 -8.43 17.53 -9.14
CA ARG A 394 -8.30 17.99 -10.53
C ARG A 394 -8.97 17.00 -11.49
N VAL A 395 -8.64 15.71 -11.37
CA VAL A 395 -9.22 14.64 -12.19
C VAL A 395 -10.73 14.56 -12.03
N LEU A 396 -11.25 14.57 -10.80
CA LEU A 396 -12.71 14.53 -10.56
C LEU A 396 -13.41 15.73 -11.18
N SER A 397 -12.83 16.93 -11.05
CA SER A 397 -13.40 18.16 -11.62
C SER A 397 -13.43 18.12 -13.15
N TRP A 398 -12.36 17.62 -13.77
CA TRP A 398 -12.25 17.45 -15.22
C TRP A 398 -13.24 16.42 -15.74
N LEU A 399 -13.30 15.23 -15.13
CA LEU A 399 -14.27 14.19 -15.48
C LEU A 399 -15.72 14.68 -15.36
N ALA A 400 -16.01 15.51 -14.37
CA ALA A 400 -17.34 16.02 -14.10
C ALA A 400 -17.71 17.27 -14.93
N ASP A 401 -16.76 17.90 -15.63
CA ASP A 401 -16.91 19.21 -16.27
C ASP A 401 -17.34 20.32 -15.27
N GLU A 402 -16.82 20.25 -14.04
CA GLU A 402 -17.19 21.16 -12.95
C GLU A 402 -16.38 22.48 -13.08
N LYS A 403 -16.88 23.39 -13.93
CA LYS A 403 -16.17 24.59 -14.40
C LYS A 403 -15.52 25.43 -13.31
N TRP A 404 -16.26 25.81 -12.27
CA TRP A 404 -15.74 26.72 -11.24
C TRP A 404 -14.51 26.14 -10.53
N ARG A 405 -14.39 24.81 -10.44
CA ARG A 405 -13.22 24.14 -9.86
C ARG A 405 -12.05 24.15 -10.83
N LEU A 406 -12.32 23.93 -12.11
CA LEU A 406 -11.31 24.04 -13.16
C LEU A 406 -10.73 25.47 -13.20
N ASP A 407 -11.58 26.50 -13.10
CA ASP A 407 -11.15 27.90 -13.03
C ASP A 407 -10.25 28.16 -11.79
N VAL A 408 -10.55 27.55 -10.64
CA VAL A 408 -9.70 27.62 -9.44
C VAL A 408 -8.33 26.97 -9.69
N PHE A 409 -8.30 25.84 -10.40
CA PHE A 409 -7.08 25.12 -10.73
C PHE A 409 -6.21 25.80 -11.79
N GLU A 410 -6.81 26.57 -12.69
CA GLU A 410 -6.11 27.41 -13.67
C GLU A 410 -5.57 28.72 -13.08
N THR A 411 -6.05 29.12 -11.90
CA THR A 411 -5.62 30.34 -11.20
C THR A 411 -4.62 30.03 -10.09
N HIS A 412 -5.09 29.87 -8.86
CA HIS A 412 -4.22 29.74 -7.67
C HIS A 412 -4.18 28.32 -7.10
N GLY A 413 -4.99 27.39 -7.60
CA GLY A 413 -4.97 25.97 -7.24
C GLY A 413 -5.49 25.63 -5.83
N LYS A 414 -5.94 26.61 -5.05
CA LYS A 414 -6.37 26.44 -3.63
C LYS A 414 -7.81 25.94 -3.52
N ILE A 415 -8.02 24.70 -3.94
CA ILE A 415 -9.37 24.13 -4.04
C ILE A 415 -10.08 24.00 -2.69
N TYR A 416 -9.37 23.70 -1.60
CA TYR A 416 -10.01 23.52 -0.29
C TYR A 416 -10.54 24.84 0.28
N GLU A 417 -9.77 25.91 0.09
CA GLU A 417 -10.12 27.28 0.43
C GLU A 417 -11.32 27.74 -0.40
N ALA A 418 -11.30 27.48 -1.72
CA ALA A 418 -12.40 27.81 -2.62
C ALA A 418 -13.68 27.02 -2.31
N SER A 419 -13.58 25.72 -2.01
CA SER A 419 -14.71 24.89 -1.57
C SER A 419 -15.32 25.42 -0.28
N ALA A 420 -14.50 25.79 0.72
CA ALA A 420 -15.00 26.38 1.96
C ALA A 420 -15.69 27.73 1.72
N SER A 421 -15.08 28.62 0.91
CA SER A 421 -15.66 29.91 0.53
C SER A 421 -17.05 29.73 -0.10
N LYS A 422 -17.20 28.78 -1.02
CA LYS A 422 -18.45 28.50 -1.73
C LYS A 422 -19.50 27.83 -0.84
N MET A 423 -19.10 26.89 0.02
CA MET A 423 -20.00 26.19 0.95
C MET A 423 -20.56 27.13 2.03
N PHE A 424 -19.73 28.04 2.55
CA PHE A 424 -20.09 28.91 3.68
C PHE A 424 -20.45 30.34 3.27
N ASN A 425 -20.39 30.64 1.97
CA ASN A 425 -20.62 31.96 1.41
C ASN A 425 -19.77 33.05 2.10
N VAL A 426 -18.47 32.78 2.25
CA VAL A 426 -17.48 33.70 2.83
C VAL A 426 -16.43 34.07 1.79
N PRO A 427 -15.87 35.30 1.82
CA PRO A 427 -14.79 35.67 0.91
C PRO A 427 -13.57 34.74 1.02
N LEU A 428 -12.91 34.45 -0.12
CA LEU A 428 -11.81 33.48 -0.20
C LEU A 428 -10.62 33.90 0.68
N GLU A 429 -10.33 35.20 0.73
CA GLU A 429 -9.29 35.82 1.54
C GLU A 429 -9.45 35.56 3.04
N ASN A 430 -10.67 35.25 3.50
CA ASN A 430 -10.95 34.91 4.90
C ASN A 430 -10.68 33.43 5.21
N VAL A 431 -10.39 32.61 4.20
CA VAL A 431 -10.09 31.17 4.37
C VAL A 431 -8.58 30.96 4.31
N THR A 432 -7.94 31.06 5.47
CA THR A 432 -6.47 30.93 5.58
C THR A 432 -6.02 29.49 5.83
N LYS A 433 -4.75 29.21 5.51
CA LYS A 433 -4.08 27.94 5.84
C LYS A 433 -4.07 27.76 7.36
N GLY A 434 -4.71 26.69 7.84
CA GLY A 434 -4.84 26.38 9.27
C GLY A 434 -6.17 26.78 9.91
N SER A 435 -7.05 27.52 9.22
CA SER A 435 -8.39 27.85 9.72
C SER A 435 -9.35 26.66 9.76
N ASP A 436 -10.33 26.70 10.68
CA ASP A 436 -11.40 25.70 10.79
C ASP A 436 -12.29 25.67 9.53
N LEU A 437 -12.45 26.81 8.86
CA LEU A 437 -13.16 26.91 7.58
C LEU A 437 -12.45 26.10 6.49
N ARG A 438 -11.12 26.23 6.38
CA ARG A 438 -10.33 25.42 5.44
C ARG A 438 -10.36 23.94 5.82
N ALA A 439 -10.29 23.62 7.11
CA ALA A 439 -10.40 22.25 7.58
C ALA A 439 -11.75 21.64 7.18
N SER A 440 -12.85 22.38 7.33
CA SER A 440 -14.19 22.00 6.92
C SER A 440 -14.27 21.78 5.40
N GLY A 441 -13.78 22.73 4.60
CA GLY A 441 -13.69 22.58 3.15
C GLY A 441 -12.92 21.34 2.74
N LYS A 442 -11.75 21.08 3.33
CA LYS A 442 -10.92 19.90 3.03
C LYS A 442 -11.61 18.59 3.40
N VAL A 443 -12.15 18.48 4.62
CA VAL A 443 -12.81 17.24 5.08
C VAL A 443 -14.03 16.94 4.22
N THR A 444 -14.84 17.95 3.92
CA THR A 444 -16.03 17.77 3.08
C THR A 444 -15.67 17.45 1.64
N GLU A 445 -14.64 18.07 1.07
CA GLU A 445 -14.14 17.76 -0.27
C GLU A 445 -13.78 16.27 -0.41
N LEU A 446 -13.00 15.74 0.54
CA LEU A 446 -12.57 14.34 0.55
C LEU A 446 -13.71 13.37 0.84
N ALA A 447 -14.68 13.75 1.69
CA ALA A 447 -15.80 12.88 2.05
C ALA A 447 -16.91 12.87 0.99
N ALA A 448 -17.30 14.04 0.48
CA ALA A 448 -18.45 14.21 -0.39
C ALA A 448 -18.12 13.88 -1.85
N GLY A 449 -16.88 14.09 -2.32
CA GLY A 449 -16.44 13.91 -3.71
C GLY A 449 -16.76 12.56 -4.36
N TYR A 450 -16.98 11.53 -3.55
CA TYR A 450 -17.31 10.17 -3.98
C TYR A 450 -18.63 9.66 -3.37
N GLN A 451 -19.62 10.55 -3.24
CA GLN A 451 -20.96 10.27 -2.72
C GLN A 451 -21.00 9.88 -1.23
N GLY A 452 -19.94 10.14 -0.47
CA GLY A 452 -19.95 10.00 0.98
C GLY A 452 -20.98 10.93 1.64
N SER A 453 -21.36 10.56 2.86
CA SER A 453 -22.35 11.27 3.68
C SER A 453 -21.82 11.40 5.11
N VAL A 454 -22.69 11.61 6.10
CA VAL A 454 -22.36 11.77 7.53
C VAL A 454 -21.37 10.73 8.05
N GLY A 455 -21.53 9.45 7.70
CA GLY A 455 -20.58 8.41 8.11
C GLY A 455 -19.16 8.60 7.55
N ALA A 456 -19.02 9.07 6.31
CA ALA A 456 -17.72 9.38 5.71
C ALA A 456 -17.08 10.61 6.38
N MET A 457 -17.90 11.63 6.70
CA MET A 457 -17.45 12.79 7.48
C MET A 457 -16.92 12.38 8.86
N LYS A 458 -17.66 11.53 9.59
CA LYS A 458 -17.23 10.96 10.88
C LYS A 458 -15.89 10.23 10.77
N GLN A 459 -15.68 9.46 9.70
CA GLN A 459 -14.43 8.73 9.48
C GLN A 459 -13.24 9.63 9.15
N MET A 460 -13.47 10.74 8.43
CA MET A 460 -12.44 11.70 8.02
C MET A 460 -12.10 12.70 9.13
N ASP A 461 -13.09 13.14 9.93
CA ASP A 461 -12.88 14.05 11.06
C ASP A 461 -12.53 13.33 12.38
N LYS A 462 -11.50 12.48 12.35
CA LYS A 462 -11.07 11.73 13.55
C LYS A 462 -10.62 12.64 14.69
N ALA A 463 -10.06 13.80 14.36
CA ALA A 463 -9.58 14.78 15.33
C ALA A 463 -10.69 15.71 15.86
N GLY A 464 -11.92 15.61 15.33
CA GLY A 464 -13.05 16.44 15.75
C GLY A 464 -12.88 17.92 15.42
N LYS A 465 -12.09 18.25 14.40
CA LYS A 465 -11.73 19.64 14.03
C LYS A 465 -12.87 20.39 13.36
N VAL A 466 -13.88 19.69 12.85
CA VAL A 466 -14.99 20.30 12.09
C VAL A 466 -16.35 20.01 12.75
N ARG A 467 -16.32 19.68 14.05
CA ARG A 467 -17.51 19.50 14.88
C ARG A 467 -18.20 20.84 15.14
N PRO A 468 -19.52 20.84 15.39
CA PRO A 468 -20.23 22.03 15.83
C PRO A 468 -19.75 22.46 17.23
N ASP A 469 -20.22 23.61 17.70
CA ASP A 469 -20.09 23.98 19.11
C ASP A 469 -20.84 22.95 19.99
N LEU A 470 -20.10 22.31 20.89
CA LEU A 470 -20.56 21.29 21.82
C LEU A 470 -20.45 21.79 23.27
N SER A 471 -20.49 23.10 23.49
CA SER A 471 -20.59 23.68 24.84
C SER A 471 -21.88 23.23 25.54
N PRO A 472 -21.88 23.10 26.88
CA PRO A 472 -23.09 22.76 27.64
C PRO A 472 -24.29 23.65 27.30
N GLU A 473 -24.05 24.95 27.04
CA GLU A 473 -25.06 25.90 26.62
C GLU A 473 -25.64 25.57 25.23
N ALA A 474 -24.79 25.21 24.26
CA ALA A 474 -25.24 24.81 22.93
C ALA A 474 -26.03 23.50 22.94
N ILE A 475 -25.58 22.52 23.74
CA ILE A 475 -26.26 21.24 23.94
C ILE A 475 -27.64 21.47 24.56
N LYS A 476 -27.71 22.21 25.65
CA LYS A 476 -28.98 22.53 26.32
C LYS A 476 -29.94 23.24 25.37
N LYS A 477 -29.45 24.22 24.62
CA LYS A 477 -30.24 24.94 23.61
C LYS A 477 -30.73 24.00 22.50
N PHE A 478 -29.95 23.00 22.08
CA PHE A 478 -30.38 22.02 21.10
C PHE A 478 -31.50 21.11 21.65
N GLN A 479 -31.34 20.60 22.87
CA GLN A 479 -32.35 19.77 23.54
C GLN A 479 -33.67 20.53 23.68
N GLU A 480 -33.65 21.78 24.15
CA GLU A 480 -34.84 22.62 24.33
C GLU A 480 -35.59 22.91 23.01
N ASN A 481 -34.88 22.98 21.88
CA ASN A 481 -35.47 23.41 20.60
C ASN A 481 -35.89 22.28 19.66
N TYR A 482 -35.30 21.09 19.77
CA TYR A 482 -35.46 20.04 18.76
C TYR A 482 -35.97 18.71 19.32
N ILE A 483 -35.47 18.27 20.48
CA ILE A 483 -35.82 16.96 21.04
C ILE A 483 -35.81 17.03 22.58
N ASN A 484 -36.99 17.15 23.18
CA ASN A 484 -37.15 17.01 24.63
C ASN A 484 -36.94 15.53 25.03
N ASP A 485 -36.32 15.28 26.19
CA ASP A 485 -36.04 13.95 26.76
C ASP A 485 -35.07 13.03 25.97
N ILE A 486 -33.96 13.59 25.45
CA ILE A 486 -32.80 12.79 25.01
C ILE A 486 -31.61 12.97 25.94
N THR A 487 -30.79 11.93 26.05
CA THR A 487 -29.52 12.02 26.80
C THR A 487 -28.57 13.02 26.14
N GLU A 488 -27.64 13.55 26.92
CA GLU A 488 -26.61 14.47 26.43
C GLU A 488 -25.77 13.85 25.31
N GLU A 489 -25.42 12.56 25.41
CA GLU A 489 -24.66 11.86 24.38
C GLU A 489 -25.43 11.76 23.06
N ALA A 490 -26.73 11.46 23.13
CA ALA A 490 -27.59 11.39 21.95
C ALA A 490 -27.78 12.78 21.31
N ALA A 491 -27.85 13.84 22.12
CA ALA A 491 -27.90 15.22 21.63
C ALA A 491 -26.61 15.60 20.90
N ILE A 492 -25.45 15.30 21.48
CA ILE A 492 -24.13 15.54 20.86
C ILE A 492 -24.02 14.81 19.52
N GLU A 493 -24.39 13.53 19.46
CA GLU A 493 -24.34 12.77 18.20
C GLU A 493 -25.27 13.37 17.14
N ALA A 494 -26.50 13.75 17.50
CA ALA A 494 -27.44 14.38 16.59
C ALA A 494 -26.94 15.74 16.07
N MET A 495 -26.32 16.56 16.92
CA MET A 495 -25.71 17.84 16.54
C MET A 495 -24.56 17.64 15.54
N ILE A 496 -23.69 16.66 15.79
CA ILE A 496 -22.59 16.31 14.88
C ILE A 496 -23.15 15.84 13.53
N ASP A 497 -24.15 14.95 13.54
CA ASP A 497 -24.76 14.42 12.32
C ASP A 497 -25.44 15.50 11.50
N ALA A 498 -26.17 16.41 12.15
CA ALA A 498 -26.81 17.55 11.50
C ALA A 498 -25.77 18.51 10.87
N ASN A 499 -24.68 18.82 11.58
CA ASN A 499 -23.62 19.68 11.05
C ASN A 499 -22.93 19.05 9.83
N TYR A 500 -22.58 17.76 9.91
CA TYR A 500 -21.98 17.03 8.79
C TYR A 500 -22.93 16.91 7.61
N LYS A 501 -24.22 16.68 7.86
CA LYS A 501 -25.24 16.66 6.82
C LYS A 501 -25.33 18.01 6.10
N ARG A 502 -25.34 19.12 6.85
CA ARG A 502 -25.32 20.48 6.29
C ARG A 502 -24.11 20.71 5.38
N PHE A 503 -22.92 20.30 5.81
CA PHE A 503 -21.70 20.44 4.99
C PHE A 503 -21.77 19.61 3.71
N VAL A 504 -22.22 18.35 3.81
CA VAL A 504 -22.40 17.48 2.64
C VAL A 504 -23.41 18.05 1.66
N ASP A 505 -24.52 18.60 2.15
CA ASP A 505 -25.55 19.20 1.30
C ASP A 505 -25.03 20.47 0.60
N ALA A 506 -24.40 21.38 1.34
CA ALA A 506 -23.81 22.60 0.79
C ALA A 506 -22.75 22.30 -0.28
N TRP A 507 -21.92 21.27 -0.04
CA TRP A 507 -20.95 20.83 -1.04
C TRP A 507 -21.64 20.27 -2.28
N ARG A 508 -22.66 19.43 -2.14
CA ARG A 508 -23.38 18.85 -3.30
C ARG A 508 -24.11 19.92 -4.11
N GLU A 509 -24.70 20.91 -3.45
CA GLU A 509 -25.31 22.07 -4.10
C GLU A 509 -24.28 22.89 -4.88
N ALA A 510 -23.09 23.07 -4.31
CA ALA A 510 -21.99 23.77 -4.98
C ALA A 510 -21.34 22.96 -6.14
N ASN A 511 -21.56 21.64 -6.23
CA ASN A 511 -20.90 20.73 -7.17
C ASN A 511 -21.89 19.85 -7.98
N PRO A 512 -22.87 20.45 -8.69
CA PRO A 512 -23.93 19.70 -9.35
C PRO A 512 -23.43 18.80 -10.50
N GLY A 513 -22.33 19.17 -11.18
CA GLY A 513 -21.73 18.37 -12.24
C GLY A 513 -21.14 17.07 -11.71
N ILE A 514 -20.46 17.13 -10.56
CA ILE A 514 -19.93 15.93 -9.88
C ILE A 514 -21.06 15.03 -9.39
N VAL A 515 -22.12 15.61 -8.80
CA VAL A 515 -23.30 14.83 -8.35
C VAL A 515 -23.95 14.10 -9.53
N ALA A 516 -24.15 14.79 -10.66
CA ALA A 516 -24.68 14.18 -11.87
C ALA A 516 -23.76 13.08 -12.43
N PHE A 517 -22.43 13.27 -12.32
CA PHE A 517 -21.44 12.29 -12.77
C PHE A 517 -21.56 10.96 -12.03
N TRP A 518 -21.71 10.95 -10.70
CA TRP A 518 -21.88 9.70 -9.91
C TRP A 518 -23.05 8.85 -10.42
N TYR A 519 -24.21 9.48 -10.59
CA TYR A 519 -25.42 8.79 -11.04
C TYR A 519 -25.33 8.38 -12.52
N GLY A 520 -24.67 9.17 -13.35
CA GLY A 520 -24.40 8.81 -14.75
C GLY A 520 -23.54 7.56 -14.87
N ILE A 521 -22.47 7.49 -14.09
CA ILE A 521 -21.55 6.35 -14.03
C ILE A 521 -22.26 5.09 -13.52
N GLU A 522 -23.08 5.21 -12.47
CA GLU A 522 -23.87 4.08 -11.95
C GLU A 522 -24.81 3.51 -13.02
N ARG A 523 -25.57 4.38 -13.70
CA ARG A 523 -26.49 3.96 -14.76
C ARG A 523 -25.76 3.27 -15.91
N ALA A 524 -24.64 3.83 -16.37
CA ALA A 524 -23.86 3.25 -17.46
C ALA A 524 -23.30 1.86 -17.10
N ALA A 525 -22.80 1.71 -15.87
CA ALA A 525 -22.28 0.43 -15.38
C ALA A 525 -23.38 -0.64 -15.26
N ILE A 526 -24.53 -0.29 -14.68
CA ILE A 526 -25.68 -1.20 -14.58
C ILE A 526 -26.16 -1.60 -15.96
N GLU A 527 -26.35 -0.64 -16.88
CA GLU A 527 -26.81 -0.90 -18.23
C GLU A 527 -25.87 -1.85 -18.99
N ALA A 528 -24.55 -1.64 -18.90
CA ALA A 528 -23.56 -2.51 -19.54
C ALA A 528 -23.70 -3.96 -19.08
N VAL A 529 -23.89 -4.19 -17.77
CA VAL A 529 -24.03 -5.54 -17.19
C VAL A 529 -25.39 -6.17 -17.51
N GLU A 530 -26.49 -5.42 -17.35
CA GLU A 530 -27.85 -5.93 -17.60
C GLU A 530 -28.07 -6.30 -19.06
N LYS A 531 -27.68 -5.41 -19.98
CA LYS A 531 -27.87 -5.60 -21.42
C LYS A 531 -26.72 -6.36 -22.06
N LYS A 532 -25.68 -6.72 -21.30
CA LYS A 532 -24.45 -7.36 -21.78
C LYS A 532 -23.86 -6.65 -23.01
N THR A 533 -23.73 -5.32 -22.90
CA THR A 533 -23.36 -4.44 -24.00
C THR A 533 -22.19 -3.53 -23.63
N SER A 534 -21.82 -2.63 -24.55
CA SER A 534 -20.93 -1.51 -24.29
C SER A 534 -21.72 -0.20 -24.19
N VAL A 535 -21.40 0.62 -23.20
CA VAL A 535 -21.99 1.94 -22.95
C VAL A 535 -20.87 2.97 -22.93
N ASN A 536 -20.88 3.86 -23.92
CA ASN A 536 -19.95 5.00 -23.96
C ASN A 536 -20.40 6.06 -22.96
N PHE A 537 -19.42 6.68 -22.32
CA PHE A 537 -19.61 7.80 -21.41
C PHE A 537 -18.62 8.92 -21.78
N LYS A 538 -18.78 10.10 -21.17
CA LYS A 538 -17.91 11.26 -21.46
C LYS A 538 -16.45 11.00 -21.10
N HIS A 539 -15.55 11.83 -21.65
CA HIS A 539 -14.10 11.77 -21.42
C HIS A 539 -13.47 10.41 -21.74
N GLY A 540 -13.92 9.77 -22.83
CA GLY A 540 -13.37 8.50 -23.29
C GLY A 540 -13.64 7.30 -22.39
N ILE A 541 -14.47 7.46 -21.35
CA ILE A 541 -14.87 6.35 -20.47
C ILE A 541 -15.85 5.44 -21.23
N GLN A 542 -15.63 4.14 -21.16
CA GLN A 542 -16.56 3.15 -21.72
C GLN A 542 -16.73 1.97 -20.77
N PHE A 543 -17.97 1.63 -20.46
CA PHE A 543 -18.32 0.40 -19.76
C PHE A 543 -18.57 -0.69 -20.80
N SER A 544 -17.98 -1.86 -20.65
CA SER A 544 -18.25 -2.99 -21.54
C SER A 544 -18.36 -4.30 -20.78
N TYR A 545 -19.41 -5.06 -21.07
CA TYR A 545 -19.52 -6.42 -20.59
C TYR A 545 -18.82 -7.38 -21.55
N GLN A 546 -17.93 -8.21 -21.00
CA GLN A 546 -17.36 -9.36 -21.68
C GLN A 546 -17.62 -10.61 -20.81
N PRO A 547 -17.64 -11.83 -21.37
CA PRO A 547 -17.96 -13.03 -20.60
C PRO A 547 -17.15 -13.14 -19.30
N GLY A 548 -17.85 -12.96 -18.17
CA GLY A 548 -17.28 -13.03 -16.82
C GLY A 548 -16.70 -11.72 -16.26
N PHE A 549 -16.71 -10.61 -16.99
CA PHE A 549 -16.14 -9.34 -16.53
C PHE A 549 -16.95 -8.12 -16.99
N LEU A 550 -17.02 -7.11 -16.13
CA LEU A 550 -17.33 -5.74 -16.52
C LEU A 550 -16.01 -4.99 -16.60
N PHE A 551 -15.75 -4.38 -17.75
CA PHE A 551 -14.61 -3.50 -17.96
C PHE A 551 -15.04 -2.03 -17.95
N VAL A 552 -14.20 -1.19 -17.38
CA VAL A 552 -14.30 0.27 -17.45
C VAL A 552 -13.04 0.77 -18.13
N ARG A 553 -13.12 1.03 -19.44
CA ARG A 553 -12.03 1.66 -20.19
C ARG A 553 -11.92 3.12 -19.77
N LEU A 554 -10.71 3.55 -19.47
CA LEU A 554 -10.33 4.91 -19.11
C LEU A 554 -9.85 5.68 -20.35
N PRO A 555 -9.80 7.03 -20.30
CA PRO A 555 -9.25 7.82 -21.39
C PRO A 555 -7.80 7.46 -21.78
N SER A 556 -6.98 7.00 -20.83
CA SER A 556 -5.63 6.46 -21.07
C SER A 556 -5.62 5.20 -21.94
N GLY A 557 -6.77 4.57 -22.18
CA GLY A 557 -6.91 3.30 -22.89
C GLY A 557 -6.79 2.07 -21.99
N ARG A 558 -6.35 2.22 -20.74
CA ARG A 558 -6.34 1.14 -19.73
C ARG A 558 -7.77 0.83 -19.27
N SER A 559 -7.99 -0.40 -18.80
CA SER A 559 -9.30 -0.82 -18.29
C SER A 559 -9.23 -1.27 -16.83
N LEU A 560 -10.24 -0.89 -16.04
CA LEU A 560 -10.54 -1.52 -14.75
C LEU A 560 -11.43 -2.74 -15.00
N ALA A 561 -11.22 -3.82 -14.24
CA ALA A 561 -11.96 -5.07 -14.43
C ALA A 561 -12.69 -5.50 -13.16
N TYR A 562 -13.97 -5.83 -13.30
CA TYR A 562 -14.85 -6.31 -12.22
C TYR A 562 -15.26 -7.74 -12.53
N ALA A 563 -14.75 -8.70 -11.75
CA ALA A 563 -14.93 -10.12 -12.00
C ALA A 563 -16.34 -10.60 -11.61
N ARG A 564 -16.94 -11.42 -12.48
CA ARG A 564 -18.29 -12.01 -12.36
C ARG A 564 -19.34 -10.97 -11.91
N PRO A 565 -19.54 -9.89 -12.69
CA PRO A 565 -20.50 -8.86 -12.32
C PRO A 565 -21.94 -9.41 -12.46
N SER A 566 -22.82 -8.99 -11.56
CA SER A 566 -24.26 -9.26 -11.67
C SER A 566 -25.06 -8.09 -11.07
N ILE A 567 -26.34 -8.00 -11.43
CA ILE A 567 -27.27 -7.08 -10.77
C ILE A 567 -28.11 -7.87 -9.78
N GLU A 568 -28.24 -7.35 -8.56
CA GLU A 568 -29.10 -7.91 -7.51
C GLU A 568 -30.21 -6.92 -7.13
N GLU A 569 -31.39 -7.46 -6.83
CA GLU A 569 -32.50 -6.71 -6.25
C GLU A 569 -32.39 -6.64 -4.73
N GLY A 570 -33.03 -5.66 -4.10
CA GLY A 570 -32.97 -5.49 -2.64
C GLY A 570 -31.69 -4.83 -2.11
N GLY A 571 -30.96 -4.10 -2.96
CA GLY A 571 -29.83 -3.27 -2.55
C GLY A 571 -30.23 -2.12 -1.62
N ARG A 572 -29.29 -1.23 -1.30
CA ARG A 572 -29.56 -0.10 -0.39
C ARG A 572 -30.78 0.70 -0.86
N PHE A 573 -31.76 0.91 0.03
CA PHE A 573 -33.05 1.54 -0.28
C PHE A 573 -33.89 0.81 -1.34
N ASN A 574 -33.79 -0.53 -1.40
CA ASN A 574 -34.50 -1.40 -2.33
C ASN A 574 -34.22 -1.10 -3.82
N LYS A 575 -33.04 -0.54 -4.12
CA LYS A 575 -32.58 -0.28 -5.49
C LYS A 575 -31.80 -1.46 -6.05
N LYS A 576 -31.75 -1.57 -7.38
CA LYS A 576 -30.82 -2.46 -8.09
C LYS A 576 -29.39 -2.14 -7.66
N SER A 577 -28.61 -3.17 -7.36
CA SER A 577 -27.21 -3.04 -6.96
C SER A 577 -26.31 -3.80 -7.92
N LEU A 578 -25.28 -3.13 -8.43
CA LEU A 578 -24.18 -3.81 -9.11
C LEU A 578 -23.32 -4.52 -8.06
N VAL A 579 -23.09 -5.81 -8.25
CA VAL A 579 -22.22 -6.62 -7.41
C VAL A 579 -21.17 -7.32 -8.26
N TYR A 580 -20.01 -7.58 -7.69
CA TYR A 580 -18.89 -8.26 -8.33
C TYR A 580 -18.09 -9.05 -7.30
N TYR A 581 -17.15 -9.89 -7.73
CA TYR A 581 -16.24 -10.57 -6.82
C TYR A 581 -14.95 -9.78 -6.62
N GLY A 582 -14.62 -9.51 -5.36
CA GLY A 582 -13.45 -8.75 -4.95
C GLY A 582 -12.81 -9.34 -3.70
N LYS A 583 -11.64 -8.82 -3.35
CA LYS A 583 -10.98 -9.17 -2.09
C LYS A 583 -11.75 -8.54 -0.93
N ASP A 584 -12.05 -9.34 0.09
CA ASP A 584 -12.63 -8.86 1.34
C ASP A 584 -11.66 -7.89 2.04
N GLU A 585 -12.19 -6.82 2.64
CA GLU A 585 -11.38 -5.78 3.27
C GLU A 585 -10.66 -6.28 4.54
N ASN A 586 -11.23 -7.28 5.22
CA ASN A 586 -10.76 -7.77 6.52
C ASN A 586 -10.19 -9.19 6.48
N LYS A 587 -10.49 -9.96 5.43
CA LYS A 587 -10.11 -11.36 5.28
C LYS A 587 -9.36 -11.59 3.97
N ALA A 588 -8.50 -12.61 3.94
CA ALA A 588 -7.91 -13.11 2.70
C ALA A 588 -8.91 -13.96 1.88
N ALA A 589 -10.16 -13.51 1.80
CA ALA A 589 -11.25 -14.17 1.09
C ALA A 589 -11.62 -13.37 -0.15
N PHE A 590 -12.06 -14.07 -1.19
CA PHE A 590 -12.61 -13.46 -2.39
C PHE A 590 -14.12 -13.61 -2.33
N VAL A 591 -14.85 -12.50 -2.17
CA VAL A 591 -16.26 -12.48 -1.80
C VAL A 591 -17.05 -11.61 -2.76
N LYS A 592 -18.37 -11.79 -2.75
CA LYS A 592 -19.29 -10.93 -3.49
C LYS A 592 -19.39 -9.58 -2.77
N THR A 593 -19.19 -8.49 -3.50
CA THR A 593 -19.14 -7.13 -2.98
C THR A 593 -20.05 -6.24 -3.81
N ALA A 594 -20.91 -5.48 -3.14
CA ALA A 594 -21.73 -4.46 -3.76
C ALA A 594 -20.93 -3.19 -4.06
N THR A 595 -21.30 -2.51 -5.15
CA THR A 595 -20.75 -1.20 -5.52
C THR A 595 -21.86 -0.27 -5.97
N TYR A 596 -21.53 1.01 -6.09
CA TYR A 596 -22.46 2.10 -6.39
C TYR A 596 -21.70 3.23 -7.10
N GLY A 597 -22.42 4.20 -7.65
CA GLY A 597 -21.88 5.30 -8.46
C GLY A 597 -20.65 5.99 -7.86
N GLY A 598 -20.74 6.46 -6.62
CA GLY A 598 -19.64 7.10 -5.92
C GLY A 598 -18.37 6.24 -5.82
N LYS A 599 -18.51 4.94 -5.52
CA LYS A 599 -17.36 4.03 -5.44
C LYS A 599 -16.74 3.75 -6.81
N LEU A 600 -17.54 3.67 -7.87
CA LEU A 600 -17.04 3.56 -9.23
C LEU A 600 -16.28 4.82 -9.65
N VAL A 601 -16.81 6.01 -9.32
CA VAL A 601 -16.13 7.29 -9.59
C VAL A 601 -14.83 7.43 -8.82
N GLU A 602 -14.79 7.01 -7.56
CA GLU A 602 -13.55 6.95 -6.77
C GLU A 602 -12.51 6.07 -7.48
N ASN A 603 -12.89 4.85 -7.86
CA ASN A 603 -11.99 3.93 -8.55
C ASN A 603 -11.47 4.51 -9.87
N ILE A 604 -12.34 5.12 -10.69
CA ILE A 604 -11.98 5.77 -11.96
C ILE A 604 -11.01 6.94 -11.72
N THR A 605 -11.30 7.78 -10.73
CA THR A 605 -10.49 8.97 -10.41
C THR A 605 -9.09 8.56 -9.94
N GLN A 606 -9.00 7.63 -8.98
CA GLN A 606 -7.72 7.11 -8.49
C GLN A 606 -6.93 6.37 -9.58
N ALA A 607 -7.64 5.68 -10.47
CA ALA A 607 -7.04 4.97 -11.59
C ALA A 607 -6.45 5.94 -12.62
N ILE A 608 -7.13 7.04 -12.93
CA ILE A 608 -6.60 8.08 -13.82
C ILE A 608 -5.43 8.80 -13.17
N ALA A 609 -5.51 9.15 -11.88
CA ALA A 609 -4.38 9.75 -11.15
C ALA A 609 -3.11 8.87 -11.23
N ARG A 610 -3.28 7.56 -11.05
CA ARG A 610 -2.22 6.57 -11.24
C ARG A 610 -1.68 6.59 -12.68
N ASP A 611 -2.55 6.66 -13.69
CA ASP A 611 -2.13 6.66 -15.10
C ASP A 611 -1.38 7.93 -15.50
N LEU A 612 -1.74 9.08 -14.92
CA LEU A 612 -0.99 10.33 -15.06
C LEU A 612 0.42 10.14 -14.48
N LEU A 613 0.55 9.66 -13.24
CA LEU A 613 1.86 9.37 -12.64
C LEU A 613 2.67 8.36 -13.46
N ALA A 614 2.03 7.29 -13.94
CA ALA A 614 2.68 6.29 -14.79
C ALA A 614 3.27 6.89 -16.06
N GLU A 615 2.56 7.80 -16.72
CA GLU A 615 3.07 8.50 -17.89
C GLU A 615 4.22 9.44 -17.54
N LYS A 616 4.15 10.15 -16.42
CA LYS A 616 5.25 11.02 -15.97
C LYS A 616 6.50 10.25 -15.59
N MET A 617 6.35 9.12 -14.90
CA MET A 617 7.48 8.25 -14.61
C MET A 617 8.14 7.73 -15.89
N LYS A 618 7.38 7.43 -16.95
CA LYS A 618 7.95 7.04 -18.25
C LYS A 618 8.73 8.19 -18.88
N ARG A 619 8.17 9.40 -18.96
CA ARG A 619 8.88 10.59 -19.48
C ARG A 619 10.18 10.85 -18.71
N LEU A 620 10.12 10.76 -17.38
CA LEU A 620 11.30 10.90 -16.52
C LEU A 620 12.36 9.81 -16.80
N ASP A 621 11.96 8.54 -16.96
CA ASP A 621 12.89 7.44 -17.30
C ASP A 621 13.50 7.65 -18.70
N ASP A 622 12.69 8.08 -19.68
CA ASP A 622 13.11 8.35 -21.06
C ASP A 622 14.12 9.52 -21.14
N GLU A 623 13.98 10.53 -20.27
CA GLU A 623 14.93 11.64 -20.11
C GLU A 623 16.14 11.29 -19.22
N GLY A 624 16.20 10.06 -18.69
CA GLY A 624 17.33 9.54 -17.93
C GLY A 624 17.32 9.85 -16.43
N HIS A 625 16.22 10.38 -15.90
CA HIS A 625 16.07 10.63 -14.46
C HIS A 625 15.93 9.30 -13.69
N LYS A 626 16.83 9.06 -12.73
CA LYS A 626 16.87 7.82 -11.95
C LYS A 626 15.82 7.82 -10.85
N ILE A 627 14.63 7.32 -11.16
CA ILE A 627 13.56 7.14 -10.16
C ILE A 627 13.96 6.04 -9.15
N VAL A 628 14.07 6.37 -7.86
CA VAL A 628 14.44 5.40 -6.82
C VAL A 628 13.22 4.76 -6.14
N PHE A 629 12.14 5.51 -6.02
CA PHE A 629 10.82 5.03 -5.60
C PHE A 629 9.77 6.11 -5.87
N HIS A 630 8.52 5.82 -5.52
CA HIS A 630 7.40 6.75 -5.61
C HIS A 630 6.40 6.43 -4.50
N VAL A 631 5.61 7.42 -4.07
CA VAL A 631 4.65 7.28 -2.96
C VAL A 631 3.39 8.07 -3.27
N HIS A 632 2.22 7.41 -3.26
CA HIS A 632 0.95 8.05 -3.64
C HIS A 632 1.03 8.66 -5.06
N ASP A 633 1.08 9.99 -5.16
CA ASP A 633 1.16 10.76 -6.40
C ASP A 633 2.52 11.47 -6.57
N GLU A 634 3.48 11.13 -5.70
CA GLU A 634 4.83 11.67 -5.62
C GLU A 634 5.85 10.74 -6.28
N VAL A 635 6.76 11.32 -7.07
CA VAL A 635 7.94 10.64 -7.61
C VAL A 635 9.20 11.10 -6.88
N VAL A 636 10.10 10.16 -6.60
CA VAL A 636 11.40 10.45 -5.99
C VAL A 636 12.51 9.98 -6.91
N THR A 637 13.32 10.94 -7.37
CA THR A 637 14.51 10.67 -8.18
C THR A 637 15.78 10.96 -7.39
N GLU A 638 16.87 10.31 -7.79
CA GLU A 638 18.18 10.49 -7.18
C GLU A 638 19.18 10.94 -8.24
N THR A 639 19.90 12.03 -7.98
CA THR A 639 20.85 12.63 -8.92
C THR A 639 22.05 13.24 -8.19
N GLU A 640 23.12 13.50 -8.94
CA GLU A 640 24.32 14.14 -8.39
C GLU A 640 24.00 15.55 -7.88
N LYS A 641 24.53 15.90 -6.70
CA LYS A 641 24.27 17.20 -6.06
C LYS A 641 24.59 18.40 -6.96
N ALA A 642 25.62 18.28 -7.80
CA ALA A 642 26.10 19.36 -8.66
C ALA A 642 25.14 19.70 -9.82
N THR A 643 24.27 18.76 -10.22
CA THR A 643 23.36 18.90 -11.37
C THR A 643 21.89 18.79 -10.96
N ALA A 644 21.62 18.81 -9.66
CA ALA A 644 20.28 18.67 -9.13
C ALA A 644 19.44 19.93 -9.40
N ASP A 645 18.28 19.73 -10.04
CA ASP A 645 17.31 20.79 -10.30
C ASP A 645 15.89 20.23 -10.20
N ILE A 646 15.18 20.63 -9.14
CA ILE A 646 13.81 20.19 -8.89
C ILE A 646 12.83 20.77 -9.92
N GLU A 647 13.11 21.94 -10.48
CA GLU A 647 12.21 22.60 -11.44
C GLU A 647 12.08 21.80 -12.74
N VAL A 648 13.15 21.07 -13.13
CA VAL A 648 13.10 20.13 -14.26
C VAL A 648 12.06 19.03 -14.01
N ILE A 649 12.07 18.44 -12.82
CA ILE A 649 11.12 17.37 -12.46
C ILE A 649 9.70 17.92 -12.37
N ASN A 650 9.49 19.06 -11.71
CA ASN A 650 8.19 19.71 -11.59
C ASN A 650 7.60 20.07 -12.96
N LYS A 651 8.43 20.58 -13.87
CA LYS A 651 8.02 20.89 -15.25
C LYS A 651 7.53 19.65 -15.98
N ILE A 652 8.30 18.56 -15.98
CA ILE A 652 7.91 17.29 -16.62
C ILE A 652 6.60 16.77 -16.01
N MET A 653 6.45 16.83 -14.68
CA MET A 653 5.24 16.43 -13.98
C MET A 653 4.02 17.29 -14.38
N ALA A 654 4.18 18.61 -14.53
CA ALA A 654 3.10 19.54 -14.88
C ALA A 654 2.71 19.53 -16.38
N GLU A 655 3.53 18.96 -17.26
CA GLU A 655 3.25 18.97 -18.70
C GLU A 655 1.87 18.37 -19.07
N PRO A 656 1.19 18.88 -20.10
CA PRO A 656 -0.04 18.26 -20.59
C PRO A 656 0.16 16.81 -21.07
N ILE A 657 -0.93 16.04 -20.99
CA ILE A 657 -1.01 14.66 -21.48
C ILE A 657 -2.04 14.58 -22.60
N SER A 658 -1.67 13.92 -23.71
CA SER A 658 -2.45 13.92 -24.95
C SER A 658 -3.84 13.29 -24.81
N TRP A 659 -4.00 12.25 -23.98
CA TRP A 659 -5.28 11.60 -23.71
C TRP A 659 -6.11 12.29 -22.61
N ALA A 660 -5.57 13.30 -21.93
CA ALA A 660 -6.26 14.11 -20.91
C ALA A 660 -6.24 15.60 -21.29
N PRO A 661 -6.79 15.99 -22.46
CA PRO A 661 -6.75 17.38 -22.90
C PRO A 661 -7.51 18.29 -21.93
N GLY A 662 -6.92 19.42 -21.59
CA GLY A 662 -7.52 20.42 -20.71
C GLY A 662 -7.60 20.02 -19.23
N LEU A 663 -6.97 18.91 -18.81
CA LEU A 663 -6.78 18.62 -17.39
C LEU A 663 -5.66 19.55 -16.86
N PRO A 664 -5.95 20.49 -15.94
CA PRO A 664 -4.92 21.40 -15.42
C PRO A 664 -4.00 20.63 -14.48
N LEU A 665 -2.85 20.18 -14.97
CA LEU A 665 -1.82 19.50 -14.18
C LEU A 665 -0.88 20.52 -13.55
N ASP A 666 -0.43 20.22 -12.34
CA ASP A 666 0.48 21.06 -11.57
C ASP A 666 1.24 20.17 -10.58
N ALA A 667 2.48 20.53 -10.29
CA ALA A 667 3.36 19.77 -9.42
C ALA A 667 4.26 20.71 -8.64
N ASP A 668 4.48 20.37 -7.38
CA ASP A 668 5.37 21.09 -6.50
C ASP A 668 6.31 20.09 -5.82
N GLY A 669 7.51 20.54 -5.49
CA GLY A 669 8.56 19.63 -5.09
C GLY A 669 9.72 20.32 -4.40
N TYR A 670 10.59 19.50 -3.83
CA TYR A 670 11.76 19.99 -3.12
C TYR A 670 12.97 19.06 -3.31
N GLN A 671 14.15 19.62 -3.11
CA GLN A 671 15.42 18.92 -3.06
C GLN A 671 15.82 18.63 -1.61
N THR A 672 16.33 17.44 -1.32
CA THR A 672 16.69 17.04 0.04
C THR A 672 17.74 15.93 0.09
N ASP A 673 18.56 15.90 1.13
CA ASP A 673 19.51 14.80 1.37
C ASP A 673 18.87 13.56 1.99
N TYR A 674 17.72 13.75 2.65
CA TYR A 674 16.93 12.67 3.23
C TYR A 674 15.44 12.90 2.99
N TYR A 675 14.72 11.80 2.80
CA TYR A 675 13.29 11.87 2.51
C TYR A 675 12.53 12.41 3.72
N LYS A 676 11.68 13.40 3.48
CA LYS A 676 10.81 14.03 4.48
C LYS A 676 9.41 14.23 3.88
N LYS A 677 8.51 14.86 4.60
CA LYS A 677 7.24 15.32 4.03
C LYS A 677 7.14 16.80 4.33
N ASP A 678 6.88 17.58 3.29
CA ASP A 678 6.69 19.03 3.38
C ASP A 678 5.27 19.39 3.87
#